data_AF-A0A6P8SPJ2-F1
#
_entry.id   AF-A0A6P8SPJ2-F1
#
_cell.length_a   1.000
_cell.length_b   1.000
_cell.length_c   1.000
_cell.angle_alpha   90.00
_cell.angle_beta   90.00
_cell.angle_gamma   90.00
#
_symmetry.space_group_name_H-M   'P 1'
#
loop_
_entity.id
_entity.type
_entity.pdbx_description
1 polymer ?
#
loop_
_entity_poly.entity_id
_entity_poly.type
_entity_poly.pdbx_seq_one_letter_code
_entity_poly.pdbx_strand_id
1 'polypeptide(L)'
;MSKNKSSESVKVVVRCRPLNRREESNGPAGSIVKMDIRLGQVILRNPRATASEPQKTFTFDAVYDANSKQRDLYDESVRPLIDSVLAGFNGTIFAYGQTGTGKTYTMMGAWMDPEKRGVIPNAFDHIFTHISRAQSDRQYLVRASYLEIYLEEVRDLLDPNHGNARALELRENPDSGVYVSDLTSCVCKSIKEIEEVMNVGNQARAVGATDMNEHSSRSHALFLITVECSQPGPDGRKHIRVGRLNLVDLAGSERQAKTGVQGERLKEAAKINLSLSALGNVISALADGRSSHVPYRDSKLTRLLQDSLGGNAKTVMVATLGPSPQHYDETLTTLRYANRAKNIQNQPRVNEDPKDALLREFQMEIARLRAQLHHRKWRSKQKKEQVDGEDWEGDGDEETDGEEEKAVEEYVKLEEQRLEREKQDIREDQFMLADEKQRLLGEKERMMGDLRKEQEATEQLTAKYKAMESKLLVGGKNIMDHTNEQQKMLEMKRHEIAEQSSSEREIQQQMLVQDEETVELRETFTSLQQEVEAKTKKLKKYLKLYAKLQCIKAEIQDVNDEHVRSRQELEQTQNELTRELKFKYLIIENFIPPEEKNKIMSRLNFDTEEDQWKFQPLVPAESKSLQMKKRPASAVGYKRPISQYARVAIAMGPHSRYRAENIMFLELDMTPPNTASLDRSTDSEPNQSPSLDGSPTKEGGVRKSRSWCQTPKSITSSSSNVSLAACHTATPMTAQ
;
A
#
# COMPACT_ATOMS: atom_id res chain seq x y z
N MET A 1 15.22 17.43 -27.01
CA MET A 1 15.25 15.98 -26.68
C MET A 1 14.46 15.80 -25.39
N SER A 2 13.48 14.89 -25.37
CA SER A 2 12.71 14.60 -24.14
C SER A 2 13.61 13.86 -23.14
N LYS A 3 13.58 14.24 -21.86
CA LYS A 3 14.34 13.55 -20.81
C LYS A 3 13.73 12.16 -20.60
N ASN A 4 14.56 11.12 -20.54
CA ASN A 4 14.13 9.80 -20.08
C ASN A 4 13.69 9.90 -18.62
N LYS A 5 12.37 10.05 -18.40
CA LYS A 5 11.77 9.70 -17.11
C LYS A 5 11.93 8.20 -16.94
N SER A 6 12.57 7.75 -15.87
CA SER A 6 12.64 6.33 -15.53
C SER A 6 11.22 5.83 -15.22
N SER A 7 10.62 5.11 -16.16
CA SER A 7 9.44 4.30 -15.86
C SER A 7 9.86 3.05 -15.07
N GLU A 8 9.06 2.69 -14.06
CA GLU A 8 9.22 1.46 -13.29
C GLU A 8 7.94 0.65 -13.47
N SER A 9 8.05 -0.63 -13.84
CA SER A 9 6.88 -1.50 -13.95
C SER A 9 6.29 -1.81 -12.56
N VAL A 10 4.98 -1.99 -12.50
CA VAL A 10 4.34 -2.54 -11.29
C VAL A 10 4.89 -3.95 -11.05
N LYS A 11 5.52 -4.18 -9.90
CA LYS A 11 6.03 -5.51 -9.54
C LYS A 11 4.87 -6.41 -9.13
N VAL A 12 4.81 -7.61 -9.68
CA VAL A 12 3.72 -8.56 -9.42
C VAL A 12 4.30 -9.86 -8.92
N VAL A 13 3.87 -10.26 -7.71
CA VAL A 13 4.31 -11.50 -7.08
C VAL A 13 3.11 -12.38 -6.77
N VAL A 14 3.28 -13.69 -6.90
CA VAL A 14 2.18 -14.65 -6.72
C VAL A 14 2.44 -15.54 -5.52
N ARG A 15 1.43 -15.71 -4.66
CA ARG A 15 1.50 -16.57 -3.48
C ARG A 15 0.39 -17.62 -3.51
N CYS A 16 0.75 -18.91 -3.45
CA CYS A 16 -0.21 -19.99 -3.27
C CYS A 16 -0.12 -20.54 -1.85
N ARG A 17 -1.24 -20.54 -1.12
CA ARG A 17 -1.29 -21.11 0.24
C ARG A 17 -1.29 -22.64 0.21
N PRO A 18 -0.96 -23.33 1.32
CA PRO A 18 -1.26 -24.75 1.50
C PRO A 18 -2.74 -25.07 1.29
N LEU A 19 -3.04 -26.35 1.05
CA LEU A 19 -4.42 -26.87 1.11
C LEU A 19 -4.98 -26.68 2.52
N ASN A 20 -6.24 -26.28 2.61
CA ASN A 20 -7.00 -26.18 3.85
C ASN A 20 -7.70 -27.51 4.14
N ARG A 21 -7.94 -27.83 5.42
CA ARG A 21 -8.60 -29.09 5.86
C ARG A 21 -9.90 -29.45 5.12
N ARG A 22 -10.69 -28.45 4.69
CA ARG A 22 -11.94 -28.65 3.90
C ARG A 22 -11.68 -29.03 2.43
N GLU A 23 -10.54 -28.63 1.88
CA GLU A 23 -10.13 -28.99 0.51
C GLU A 23 -9.50 -30.39 0.51
N GLU A 24 -8.69 -30.69 1.53
CA GLU A 24 -8.12 -32.03 1.76
C GLU A 24 -9.21 -33.10 1.88
N SER A 25 -10.34 -32.79 2.53
CA SER A 25 -11.44 -33.74 2.76
C SER A 25 -12.34 -34.01 1.55
N ASN A 26 -12.31 -33.17 0.50
CA ASN A 26 -13.35 -33.19 -0.55
C ASN A 26 -12.91 -33.83 -1.88
N GLY A 27 -11.63 -34.18 -2.07
CA GLY A 27 -11.09 -34.92 -3.23
C GLY A 27 -11.26 -34.24 -4.61
N PRO A 28 -10.81 -34.88 -5.71
CA PRO A 28 -9.79 -35.93 -5.80
C PRO A 28 -8.36 -35.36 -5.69
N ALA A 29 -7.34 -36.22 -5.70
CA ALA A 29 -5.98 -35.86 -5.30
C ALA A 29 -5.23 -34.91 -6.26
N GLY A 30 -4.79 -33.76 -5.74
CA GLY A 30 -3.70 -32.96 -6.32
C GLY A 30 -3.94 -31.44 -6.30
N SER A 31 -2.90 -30.68 -6.01
CA SER A 31 -2.89 -29.22 -6.26
C SER A 31 -3.01 -28.97 -7.77
N ILE A 32 -3.88 -28.04 -8.17
CA ILE A 32 -3.93 -27.55 -9.57
C ILE A 32 -2.82 -26.54 -9.87
N VAL A 33 -2.15 -26.01 -8.85
CA VAL A 33 -1.06 -25.05 -8.95
C VAL A 33 0.28 -25.75 -8.69
N LYS A 34 1.22 -25.62 -9.62
CA LYS A 34 2.64 -25.94 -9.43
C LYS A 34 3.45 -24.66 -9.64
N MET A 35 4.45 -24.42 -8.80
CA MET A 35 5.32 -23.24 -8.89
C MET A 35 6.77 -23.64 -9.12
N ASP A 36 7.49 -22.86 -9.93
CA ASP A 36 8.95 -22.89 -10.03
C ASP A 36 9.50 -21.56 -9.49
N ILE A 37 10.03 -21.62 -8.27
CA ILE A 37 10.54 -20.47 -7.51
C ILE A 37 11.80 -19.88 -8.17
N ARG A 38 12.57 -20.66 -8.94
CA ARG A 38 13.77 -20.16 -9.63
C ARG A 38 13.42 -19.40 -10.89
N LEU A 39 12.41 -19.87 -11.63
CA LEU A 39 11.98 -19.21 -12.86
C LEU A 39 10.90 -18.13 -12.65
N GLY A 40 10.38 -17.97 -11.44
CA GLY A 40 9.24 -17.06 -11.18
C GLY A 40 7.95 -17.52 -11.87
N GLN A 41 7.78 -18.84 -12.06
CA GLN A 41 6.72 -19.40 -12.89
C GLN A 41 5.60 -20.08 -12.09
N VAL A 42 4.36 -19.87 -12.52
CA VAL A 42 3.16 -20.55 -12.04
C VAL A 42 2.56 -21.36 -13.17
N ILE A 43 2.47 -22.67 -12.96
CA ILE A 43 1.91 -23.65 -13.90
C ILE A 43 0.56 -24.08 -13.36
N LEU A 44 -0.51 -23.77 -14.10
CA LEU A 44 -1.89 -24.08 -13.76
C LEU A 44 -2.41 -25.25 -14.60
N ARG A 45 -2.86 -26.30 -13.91
CA ARG A 45 -3.52 -27.46 -14.52
C ARG A 45 -5.04 -27.30 -14.50
N ASN A 46 -5.66 -27.36 -15.66
CA ASN A 46 -7.11 -27.46 -15.78
C ASN A 46 -7.60 -28.86 -15.31
N PRO A 47 -8.44 -28.96 -14.26
CA PRO A 47 -8.93 -30.25 -13.77
C PRO A 47 -10.01 -30.87 -14.66
N ARG A 48 -10.63 -30.08 -15.55
CA ARG A 48 -11.66 -30.52 -16.51
C ARG A 48 -11.07 -30.89 -17.89
N ALA A 49 -9.78 -30.63 -18.09
CA ALA A 49 -9.09 -30.85 -19.37
C ALA A 49 -8.82 -32.32 -19.68
N THR A 50 -8.76 -32.65 -20.96
CA THR A 50 -8.17 -33.91 -21.42
C THR A 50 -6.64 -33.87 -21.28
N ALA A 51 -6.00 -35.05 -21.20
CA ALA A 51 -4.54 -35.15 -21.06
C ALA A 51 -3.72 -34.54 -22.22
N SER A 52 -4.39 -34.17 -23.33
CA SER A 52 -3.77 -33.51 -24.49
C SER A 52 -3.79 -31.97 -24.41
N GLU A 53 -4.51 -31.36 -23.46
CA GLU A 53 -4.54 -29.90 -23.31
C GLU A 53 -3.26 -29.44 -22.58
N PRO A 54 -2.51 -28.48 -23.14
CA PRO A 54 -1.28 -28.01 -22.50
C PRO A 54 -1.58 -27.18 -21.24
N GLN A 55 -0.74 -27.35 -20.22
CA GLN A 55 -0.85 -26.58 -18.98
C GLN A 55 -0.55 -25.09 -19.23
N LYS A 56 -1.28 -24.20 -18.55
CA LYS A 56 -1.11 -22.75 -18.70
C LYS A 56 0.02 -22.30 -17.78
N THR A 57 1.05 -21.66 -18.34
CA THR A 57 2.22 -21.18 -17.58
C THR A 57 2.28 -19.66 -17.62
N PHE A 58 2.44 -19.05 -16.45
CA PHE A 58 2.57 -17.60 -16.26
C PHE A 58 3.91 -17.30 -15.59
N THR A 59 4.54 -16.17 -15.93
CA THR A 59 5.84 -15.74 -15.38
C THR A 59 5.70 -14.36 -14.73
N PHE A 60 6.25 -14.22 -13.53
CA PHE A 60 6.13 -13.06 -12.64
C PHE A 60 7.49 -12.69 -12.04
N ASP A 61 7.57 -11.56 -11.34
CA ASP A 61 8.79 -11.09 -10.66
C ASP A 61 9.25 -12.09 -9.58
N ALA A 62 8.30 -12.63 -8.80
CA ALA A 62 8.55 -13.70 -7.82
C ALA A 62 7.31 -14.58 -7.61
N VAL A 63 7.54 -15.83 -7.19
CA VAL A 63 6.47 -16.78 -6.83
C VAL A 63 6.77 -17.48 -5.51
N TYR A 64 5.74 -17.60 -4.68
CA TYR A 64 5.79 -18.11 -3.31
C TYR A 64 4.85 -19.30 -3.18
N ASP A 65 5.42 -20.48 -2.92
CA ASP A 65 4.70 -21.73 -2.78
C ASP A 65 4.10 -21.92 -1.37
N ALA A 66 3.49 -23.09 -1.14
CA ALA A 66 2.90 -23.45 0.15
C ALA A 66 3.90 -23.51 1.32
N ASN A 67 5.21 -23.63 1.05
CA ASN A 67 6.27 -23.69 2.05
C ASN A 67 6.85 -22.31 2.40
N SER A 68 6.57 -21.30 1.58
CA SER A 68 7.14 -19.96 1.67
C SER A 68 6.63 -19.18 2.89
N LYS A 69 7.55 -18.70 3.74
CA LYS A 69 7.24 -17.99 4.98
C LYS A 69 6.81 -16.54 4.72
N GLN A 70 6.25 -15.88 5.74
CA GLN A 70 5.94 -14.45 5.67
C GLN A 70 7.19 -13.60 5.46
N ARG A 71 8.29 -13.98 6.13
CA ARG A 71 9.54 -13.24 6.12
C ARG A 71 10.22 -13.27 4.74
N ASP A 72 10.14 -14.41 4.04
CA ASP A 72 10.70 -14.59 2.70
C ASP A 72 10.06 -13.59 1.72
N LEU A 73 8.72 -13.53 1.70
CA LEU A 73 7.96 -12.55 0.91
C LEU A 73 8.27 -11.10 1.30
N TYR A 74 8.46 -10.84 2.60
CA TYR A 74 8.76 -9.51 3.09
C TYR A 74 10.15 -9.02 2.69
N ASP A 75 11.20 -9.78 3.02
CA ASP A 75 12.59 -9.37 2.80
C ASP A 75 12.94 -9.36 1.29
N GLU A 76 12.30 -10.18 0.45
CA GLU A 76 12.53 -10.19 -1.00
C GLU A 76 11.71 -9.13 -1.76
N SER A 77 10.38 -9.09 -1.59
CA SER A 77 9.50 -8.27 -2.45
C SER A 77 9.01 -6.97 -1.83
N VAL A 78 9.01 -6.84 -0.50
CA VAL A 78 8.43 -5.69 0.20
C VAL A 78 9.49 -4.73 0.72
N ARG A 79 10.55 -5.23 1.36
CA ARG A 79 11.61 -4.42 1.99
C ARG A 79 12.13 -3.30 1.07
N PRO A 80 12.51 -3.53 -0.21
CA PRO A 80 13.00 -2.46 -1.09
C PRO A 80 11.98 -1.34 -1.39
N LEU A 81 10.68 -1.64 -1.29
CA LEU A 81 9.62 -0.63 -1.43
C LEU A 81 9.46 0.19 -0.13
N ILE A 82 9.61 -0.43 1.04
CA ILE A 82 9.65 0.29 2.33
C ILE A 82 10.87 1.21 2.40
N ASP A 83 12.04 0.74 1.96
CA ASP A 83 13.26 1.57 1.85
C ASP A 83 13.05 2.75 0.88
N SER A 84 12.34 2.53 -0.22
CA SER A 84 11.96 3.61 -1.15
C SER A 84 11.02 4.63 -0.48
N VAL A 85 10.07 4.21 0.35
CA VAL A 85 9.19 5.13 1.10
C VAL A 85 10.00 5.94 2.12
N LEU A 86 10.94 5.31 2.84
CA LEU A 86 11.83 5.97 3.79
C LEU A 86 12.76 7.00 3.11
N ALA A 87 13.04 6.81 1.81
CA ALA A 87 13.75 7.78 0.96
C ALA A 87 12.85 8.90 0.38
N GLY A 88 11.54 8.86 0.61
CA GLY A 88 10.57 9.88 0.19
C GLY A 88 9.78 9.57 -1.10
N PHE A 89 9.77 8.33 -1.58
CA PHE A 89 8.85 7.91 -2.65
C PHE A 89 7.46 7.56 -2.11
N ASN A 90 6.44 7.59 -2.97
CA ASN A 90 5.18 6.89 -2.68
C ASN A 90 5.35 5.38 -2.96
N GLY A 91 4.79 4.55 -2.08
CA GLY A 91 4.77 3.10 -2.17
C GLY A 91 3.35 2.56 -2.00
N THR A 92 2.98 1.53 -2.74
CA THR A 92 1.70 0.82 -2.56
C THR A 92 1.92 -0.68 -2.57
N ILE A 93 1.34 -1.38 -1.60
CA ILE A 93 1.28 -2.84 -1.56
C ILE A 93 -0.19 -3.22 -1.47
N PHE A 94 -0.69 -4.00 -2.43
CA PHE A 94 -2.06 -4.50 -2.39
C PHE A 94 -2.14 -6.01 -2.59
N ALA A 95 -2.92 -6.67 -1.74
CA ALA A 95 -3.22 -8.09 -1.87
C ALA A 95 -4.53 -8.28 -2.66
N TYR A 96 -4.49 -9.14 -3.70
CA TYR A 96 -5.61 -9.42 -4.60
C TYR A 96 -5.83 -10.93 -4.74
N GLY A 97 -7.06 -11.36 -5.02
CA GLY A 97 -7.45 -12.76 -5.20
C GLY A 97 -8.77 -13.12 -4.50
N GLN A 98 -9.19 -14.38 -4.62
CA GLN A 98 -10.46 -14.87 -4.07
C GLN A 98 -10.48 -14.83 -2.52
N THR A 99 -11.65 -14.74 -1.89
CA THR A 99 -11.82 -14.91 -0.44
C THR A 99 -11.25 -16.25 0.05
N GLY A 100 -10.52 -16.22 1.17
CA GLY A 100 -9.87 -17.41 1.73
C GLY A 100 -8.61 -17.90 1.01
N THR A 101 -8.09 -17.21 0.00
CA THR A 101 -6.79 -17.53 -0.65
C THR A 101 -5.57 -17.04 0.13
N GLY A 102 -5.75 -16.06 1.03
CA GLY A 102 -4.68 -15.58 1.93
C GLY A 102 -4.32 -14.09 1.84
N LYS A 103 -5.19 -13.22 1.28
CA LYS A 103 -4.98 -11.75 1.25
C LYS A 103 -4.67 -11.16 2.64
N THR A 104 -5.62 -11.23 3.57
CA THR A 104 -5.48 -10.76 4.96
C THR A 104 -4.37 -11.50 5.71
N TYR A 105 -4.13 -12.79 5.43
CA TYR A 105 -2.99 -13.52 6.00
C TYR A 105 -1.64 -12.98 5.50
N THR A 106 -1.57 -12.50 4.26
CA THR A 106 -0.36 -11.87 3.73
C THR A 106 -0.19 -10.46 4.28
N MET A 107 -1.27 -9.66 4.34
CA MET A 107 -1.20 -8.28 4.81
C MET A 107 -1.00 -8.18 6.33
N MET A 108 -1.84 -8.84 7.13
CA MET A 108 -1.79 -8.77 8.59
C MET A 108 -1.09 -10.00 9.21
N GLY A 109 -1.39 -11.19 8.72
CA GLY A 109 -0.89 -12.46 9.26
C GLY A 109 -1.46 -12.79 10.64
N ALA A 110 -0.80 -13.69 11.37
CA ALA A 110 -1.17 -14.02 12.75
C ALA A 110 -0.34 -13.18 13.72
N TRP A 111 -0.97 -12.14 14.29
CA TRP A 111 -0.32 -11.09 15.08
C TRP A 111 0.58 -11.59 16.23
N MET A 112 0.06 -12.56 16.98
CA MET A 112 0.66 -13.11 18.20
C MET A 112 1.85 -14.04 17.93
N ASP A 113 2.09 -14.42 16.67
CA ASP A 113 3.14 -15.33 16.25
C ASP A 113 4.15 -14.57 15.38
N PRO A 114 5.36 -14.27 15.90
CA PRO A 114 6.37 -13.50 15.18
C PRO A 114 6.75 -14.07 13.81
N GLU A 115 6.72 -15.40 13.63
CA GLU A 115 7.03 -16.02 12.32
C GLU A 115 5.88 -15.89 11.31
N LYS A 116 4.65 -15.67 11.81
CA LYS A 116 3.42 -15.56 11.00
C LYS A 116 2.89 -14.13 10.85
N ARG A 117 3.58 -13.11 11.39
CA ARG A 117 3.32 -11.69 11.13
C ARG A 117 3.36 -11.37 9.64
N GLY A 118 2.34 -10.67 9.13
CA GLY A 118 2.23 -10.29 7.71
C GLY A 118 3.03 -9.03 7.33
N VAL A 119 2.76 -8.51 6.14
CA VAL A 119 3.43 -7.32 5.58
C VAL A 119 3.31 -6.08 6.46
N ILE A 120 2.12 -5.80 7.01
CA ILE A 120 1.82 -4.61 7.81
C ILE A 120 2.67 -4.56 9.10
N PRO A 121 2.63 -5.56 10.02
CA PRO A 121 3.49 -5.55 11.21
C PRO A 121 4.99 -5.52 10.90
N ASN A 122 5.45 -6.25 9.89
CA ASN A 122 6.87 -6.20 9.50
C ASN A 122 7.27 -4.82 8.93
N ALA A 123 6.36 -4.12 8.25
CA ALA A 123 6.58 -2.75 7.80
C ALA A 123 6.65 -1.75 8.98
N PHE A 124 5.84 -1.92 10.03
CA PHE A 124 5.95 -1.09 11.24
C PHE A 124 7.33 -1.26 11.90
N ASP A 125 7.74 -2.52 12.14
CA ASP A 125 9.04 -2.85 12.72
C ASP A 125 10.19 -2.26 11.89
N HIS A 126 10.15 -2.45 10.57
CA HIS A 126 11.18 -1.94 9.66
C HIS A 126 11.26 -0.39 9.66
N ILE A 127 10.12 0.32 9.58
CA ILE A 127 10.09 1.79 9.58
C ILE A 127 10.67 2.35 10.88
N PHE A 128 10.20 1.87 12.04
CA PHE A 128 10.67 2.39 13.33
C PHE A 128 12.10 1.94 13.66
N THR A 129 12.52 0.75 13.23
CA THR A 129 13.91 0.29 13.34
C THR A 129 14.84 1.10 12.45
N HIS A 130 14.43 1.49 11.24
CA HIS A 130 15.21 2.41 10.41
C HIS A 130 15.33 3.79 11.07
N ILE A 131 14.23 4.34 11.61
CA ILE A 131 14.23 5.64 12.30
C ILE A 131 15.13 5.62 13.54
N SER A 132 15.09 4.55 14.36
CA SER A 132 15.93 4.44 15.57
C SER A 132 17.42 4.28 15.27
N ARG A 133 17.76 3.76 14.09
CA ARG A 133 19.14 3.61 13.59
C ARG A 133 19.63 4.80 12.75
N ALA A 134 18.78 5.80 12.50
CA ALA A 134 19.15 6.96 11.69
C ALA A 134 20.15 7.87 12.43
N GLN A 135 20.92 8.64 11.66
CA GLN A 135 21.82 9.66 12.20
C GLN A 135 21.03 10.79 12.87
N SER A 136 21.62 11.41 13.90
CA SER A 136 20.98 12.44 14.73
C SER A 136 20.71 13.78 14.01
N ASP A 137 21.14 13.93 12.76
CA ASP A 137 20.81 15.05 11.87
C ASP A 137 19.41 14.94 11.26
N ARG A 138 18.81 13.73 11.23
CA ARG A 138 17.51 13.48 10.61
C ARG A 138 16.37 13.51 11.62
N GLN A 139 15.30 14.21 11.28
CA GLN A 139 14.07 14.26 12.06
C GLN A 139 12.95 13.57 11.29
N TYR A 140 12.29 12.60 11.92
CA TYR A 140 11.20 11.83 11.32
C TYR A 140 9.87 12.11 12.02
N LEU A 141 8.78 12.21 11.26
CA LEU A 141 7.42 12.25 11.74
C LEU A 141 6.59 11.19 11.00
N VAL A 142 6.05 10.22 11.74
CA VAL A 142 5.21 9.15 11.20
C VAL A 142 3.75 9.42 11.58
N ARG A 143 2.86 9.36 10.59
CA ARG A 143 1.41 9.47 10.75
C ARG A 143 0.71 8.27 10.12
N ALA A 144 -0.29 7.74 10.80
CA ALA A 144 -1.09 6.61 10.35
C ALA A 144 -2.57 6.99 10.23
N SER A 145 -3.21 6.55 9.14
CA SER A 145 -4.66 6.61 8.92
C SER A 145 -5.15 5.23 8.52
N TYR A 146 -6.37 4.86 8.90
CA TYR A 146 -6.94 3.56 8.54
C TYR A 146 -8.38 3.73 8.10
N LEU A 147 -8.67 3.33 6.86
CA LEU A 147 -10.01 3.46 6.28
C LEU A 147 -10.50 2.15 5.65
N GLU A 148 -11.82 2.08 5.49
CA GLU A 148 -12.52 1.02 4.79
C GLU A 148 -13.35 1.61 3.65
N ILE A 149 -13.37 0.93 2.51
CA ILE A 149 -14.29 1.19 1.40
C ILE A 149 -15.29 0.05 1.36
N TYR A 150 -16.57 0.37 1.57
CA TYR A 150 -17.68 -0.57 1.53
C TYR A 150 -18.86 0.08 0.81
N LEU A 151 -19.44 -0.61 -0.18
CA LEU A 151 -20.57 -0.11 -0.99
C LEU A 151 -20.35 1.25 -1.71
N GLU A 152 -19.08 1.53 -2.08
CA GLU A 152 -18.58 2.82 -2.60
C GLU A 152 -18.68 4.00 -1.62
N GLU A 153 -18.85 3.72 -0.33
CA GLU A 153 -18.70 4.69 0.77
C GLU A 153 -17.34 4.51 1.44
N VAL A 154 -16.69 5.63 1.78
CA VAL A 154 -15.42 5.65 2.52
C VAL A 154 -15.73 5.88 4.00
N ARG A 155 -15.24 4.99 4.86
CA ARG A 155 -15.39 5.04 6.32
C ARG A 155 -14.03 5.13 6.98
N ASP A 156 -13.88 6.04 7.93
CA ASP A 156 -12.73 6.12 8.81
C ASP A 156 -12.86 5.07 9.91
N LEU A 157 -11.86 4.19 10.06
CA LEU A 157 -11.84 3.14 11.09
C LEU A 157 -11.26 3.66 12.41
N LEU A 158 -10.71 4.88 12.45
CA LEU A 158 -10.11 5.50 13.62
C LEU A 158 -11.03 6.54 14.28
N ASP A 159 -12.10 6.99 13.61
CA ASP A 159 -13.10 7.88 14.23
C ASP A 159 -14.02 7.07 15.18
N PRO A 160 -14.02 7.36 16.50
CA PRO A 160 -14.96 6.74 17.43
C PRO A 160 -16.44 7.04 17.12
N ASN A 161 -16.74 8.03 16.28
CA ASN A 161 -18.09 8.40 15.87
C ASN A 161 -18.49 7.89 14.47
N HIS A 162 -17.74 6.97 13.86
CA HIS A 162 -17.93 6.47 12.49
C HIS A 162 -19.40 6.08 12.14
N GLY A 163 -20.20 5.61 13.09
CA GLY A 163 -21.63 5.29 12.88
C GLY A 163 -22.56 6.50 12.67
N ASN A 164 -22.14 7.70 13.08
CA ASN A 164 -22.83 8.98 12.87
C ASN A 164 -22.02 9.94 11.96
N ALA A 165 -20.86 9.52 11.48
CA ALA A 165 -19.95 10.35 10.71
C ALA A 165 -20.55 10.71 9.35
N ARG A 166 -20.26 11.94 8.90
CA ARG A 166 -20.59 12.40 7.54
C ARG A 166 -19.80 11.55 6.54
N ALA A 167 -20.44 11.15 5.44
CA ALA A 167 -19.77 10.41 4.36
C ALA A 167 -18.52 11.17 3.88
N LEU A 168 -17.37 10.48 3.87
CA LEU A 168 -16.08 11.09 3.56
C LEU A 168 -15.91 11.26 2.05
N GLU A 169 -15.61 12.49 1.63
CA GLU A 169 -15.49 12.87 0.23
C GLU A 169 -14.05 12.67 -0.30
N LEU A 170 -13.91 12.30 -1.56
CA LEU A 170 -12.60 12.26 -2.25
C LEU A 170 -12.33 13.59 -2.94
N ARG A 171 -11.24 14.24 -2.53
CA ARG A 171 -10.73 15.49 -3.12
C ARG A 171 -9.42 15.25 -3.84
N GLU A 172 -9.02 16.21 -4.66
CA GLU A 172 -7.85 16.11 -5.53
C GLU A 172 -7.07 17.42 -5.45
N ASN A 173 -5.79 17.33 -5.08
CA ASN A 173 -4.86 18.46 -4.99
C ASN A 173 -3.80 18.31 -6.09
N PRO A 174 -3.42 19.38 -6.80
CA PRO A 174 -2.37 19.32 -7.84
C PRO A 174 -1.03 18.78 -7.33
N ASP A 175 -0.66 19.10 -6.09
CA ASP A 175 0.66 18.75 -5.52
C ASP A 175 0.67 17.41 -4.75
N SER A 176 -0.47 16.95 -4.25
CA SER A 176 -0.56 15.76 -3.37
C SER A 176 -1.51 14.65 -3.84
N GLY A 177 -2.05 14.78 -5.06
CA GLY A 177 -2.88 13.78 -5.70
C GLY A 177 -4.28 13.67 -5.09
N VAL A 178 -4.89 12.49 -5.21
CA VAL A 178 -6.20 12.20 -4.62
C VAL A 178 -6.06 11.91 -3.13
N TYR A 179 -6.96 12.47 -2.32
CA TYR A 179 -6.99 12.27 -0.88
C TYR A 179 -8.43 12.27 -0.34
N VAL A 180 -8.62 11.68 0.84
CA VAL A 180 -9.88 11.73 1.57
C VAL A 180 -9.90 13.00 2.42
N SER A 181 -10.93 13.84 2.28
CA SER A 181 -11.10 14.99 3.17
C SER A 181 -11.54 14.54 4.56
N ASP A 182 -11.05 15.21 5.60
CA ASP A 182 -11.45 15.01 7.00
C ASP A 182 -11.16 13.59 7.56
N LEU A 183 -10.26 12.83 6.93
CA LEU A 183 -9.77 11.54 7.43
C LEU A 183 -8.83 11.71 8.65
N THR A 184 -9.06 10.93 9.71
CA THR A 184 -8.24 10.95 10.93
C THR A 184 -6.82 10.48 10.65
N SER A 185 -5.84 11.19 11.21
CA SER A 185 -4.41 10.91 11.04
C SER A 185 -3.71 10.94 12.41
N CYS A 186 -3.41 9.76 12.95
CA CYS A 186 -2.74 9.59 14.25
C CYS A 186 -1.21 9.71 14.11
N VAL A 187 -0.59 10.60 14.89
CA VAL A 187 0.88 10.66 15.00
C VAL A 187 1.37 9.48 15.83
N CYS A 188 2.31 8.69 15.29
CA CYS A 188 2.85 7.50 15.94
C CYS A 188 4.35 7.69 16.22
N LYS A 189 4.78 7.61 17.47
CA LYS A 189 6.19 7.79 17.90
C LYS A 189 6.91 6.47 18.15
N SER A 190 6.17 5.37 18.27
CA SER A 190 6.71 4.04 18.55
C SER A 190 5.93 2.96 17.80
N ILE A 191 6.53 1.77 17.70
CA ILE A 191 5.87 0.58 17.15
C ILE A 191 4.54 0.33 17.88
N LYS A 192 4.53 0.37 19.22
CA LYS A 192 3.32 0.13 20.03
C LYS A 192 2.17 1.08 19.69
N GLU A 193 2.45 2.36 19.47
CA GLU A 193 1.41 3.35 19.10
C GLU A 193 0.78 3.03 17.73
N ILE A 194 1.57 2.65 16.72
CA ILE A 194 1.00 2.28 15.41
C ILE A 194 0.31 0.91 15.43
N GLU A 195 0.78 -0.01 16.28
CA GLU A 195 0.10 -1.28 16.57
C GLU A 195 -1.27 -1.05 17.24
N GLU A 196 -1.36 -0.11 18.19
CA GLU A 196 -2.61 0.32 18.84
C GLU A 196 -3.59 0.95 17.84
N VAL A 197 -3.13 1.87 16.98
CA VAL A 197 -3.95 2.46 15.90
C VAL A 197 -4.53 1.38 14.98
N MET A 198 -3.72 0.40 14.58
CA MET A 198 -4.18 -0.73 13.77
C MET A 198 -5.20 -1.60 14.53
N ASN A 199 -4.99 -1.86 15.82
CA ASN A 199 -5.90 -2.63 16.65
C ASN A 199 -7.27 -1.94 16.84
N VAL A 200 -7.29 -0.62 17.03
CA VAL A 200 -8.54 0.17 17.10
C VAL A 200 -9.34 0.02 15.81
N GLY A 201 -8.70 0.25 14.65
CA GLY A 201 -9.42 0.13 13.37
C GLY A 201 -9.85 -1.31 13.03
N ASN A 202 -9.09 -2.31 13.46
CA ASN A 202 -9.50 -3.72 13.35
C ASN A 202 -10.72 -4.04 14.21
N GLN A 203 -10.83 -3.45 15.41
CA GLN A 203 -12.01 -3.60 16.26
C GLN A 203 -13.23 -2.90 15.64
N ALA A 204 -13.09 -1.67 15.13
CA ALA A 204 -14.16 -0.98 14.40
C ALA A 204 -14.65 -1.81 13.20
N ARG A 205 -13.72 -2.34 12.40
CA ARG A 205 -14.02 -3.23 11.26
C ARG A 205 -14.71 -4.54 11.68
N ALA A 206 -14.36 -5.09 12.84
CA ALA A 206 -14.99 -6.30 13.37
C ALA A 206 -16.41 -6.07 13.90
N VAL A 207 -16.67 -4.92 14.54
CA VAL A 207 -18.03 -4.54 15.01
C VAL A 207 -18.98 -4.41 13.83
N GLY A 208 -18.54 -3.77 12.73
CA GLY A 208 -19.32 -3.73 11.47
C GLY A 208 -19.60 -5.12 10.86
N ALA A 209 -18.72 -6.10 11.08
CA ALA A 209 -18.92 -7.48 10.64
C ALA A 209 -19.89 -8.28 11.51
N THR A 210 -20.06 -7.93 12.79
CA THR A 210 -21.01 -8.63 13.67
C THR A 210 -22.47 -8.27 13.42
N ASP A 211 -22.78 -7.07 12.91
CA ASP A 211 -24.16 -6.67 12.65
C ASP A 211 -24.76 -7.32 11.39
N MET A 212 -24.00 -7.53 10.30
CA MET A 212 -24.53 -8.11 9.04
C MET A 212 -23.53 -8.93 8.19
N ASN A 213 -23.15 -10.14 8.65
CA ASN A 213 -22.32 -11.15 7.94
C ASN A 213 -20.81 -10.85 7.79
N GLU A 214 -20.07 -11.82 7.22
CA GLU A 214 -18.62 -11.93 6.99
C GLU A 214 -18.01 -10.79 6.14
N HIS A 215 -18.01 -9.57 6.69
CA HIS A 215 -17.74 -8.28 6.02
C HIS A 215 -16.33 -8.14 5.44
N SER A 216 -15.31 -8.80 6.03
CA SER A 216 -13.91 -8.70 5.55
C SER A 216 -13.70 -9.24 4.13
N SER A 217 -14.59 -10.11 3.64
CA SER A 217 -14.62 -10.58 2.25
C SER A 217 -15.19 -9.55 1.26
N ARG A 218 -15.89 -8.52 1.77
CA ARG A 218 -16.77 -7.60 1.01
C ARG A 218 -16.31 -6.15 1.02
N SER A 219 -15.30 -5.80 1.79
CA SER A 219 -14.77 -4.44 1.90
C SER A 219 -13.28 -4.38 1.63
N HIS A 220 -12.82 -3.24 1.12
CA HIS A 220 -11.40 -2.95 0.93
C HIS A 220 -10.89 -2.17 2.13
N ALA A 221 -9.80 -2.62 2.77
CA ALA A 221 -9.18 -1.90 3.87
C ALA A 221 -7.85 -1.31 3.43
N LEU A 222 -7.65 -0.01 3.71
CA LEU A 222 -6.45 0.74 3.34
C LEU A 222 -5.82 1.32 4.61
N PHE A 223 -4.67 0.78 5.02
CA PHE A 223 -3.84 1.35 6.07
C PHE A 223 -2.78 2.25 5.43
N LEU A 224 -2.82 3.54 5.74
CA LEU A 224 -1.99 4.57 5.11
C LEU A 224 -0.94 5.04 6.12
N ILE A 225 0.34 4.97 5.77
CA ILE A 225 1.45 5.50 6.58
C ILE A 225 2.11 6.65 5.82
N THR A 226 2.13 7.83 6.41
CA THR A 226 2.90 8.97 5.89
C THR A 226 4.16 9.14 6.76
N VAL A 227 5.33 9.08 6.12
CA VAL A 227 6.63 9.29 6.76
C VAL A 227 7.23 10.58 6.22
N GLU A 228 7.31 11.60 7.06
CA GLU A 228 8.03 12.83 6.76
C GLU A 228 9.44 12.74 7.31
N CYS A 229 10.44 13.09 6.50
CA CYS A 229 11.84 13.13 6.86
C CYS A 229 12.37 14.54 6.60
N SER A 230 12.79 15.24 7.65
CA SER A 230 13.54 16.49 7.54
C SER A 230 15.03 16.22 7.74
N GLN A 231 15.85 16.70 6.80
CA GLN A 231 17.31 16.60 6.87
C GLN A 231 17.96 17.95 6.52
N PRO A 232 18.99 18.40 7.25
CA PRO A 232 19.77 19.59 6.85
C PRO A 232 20.53 19.31 5.54
N GLY A 233 20.37 20.21 4.57
CA GLY A 233 21.05 20.20 3.29
C GLY A 233 22.47 20.78 3.35
N PRO A 234 23.24 20.64 2.26
CA PRO A 234 24.58 21.24 2.14
C PRO A 234 24.57 22.78 2.18
N ASP A 235 23.40 23.40 1.98
CA ASP A 235 23.14 24.84 2.06
C ASP A 235 22.72 25.31 3.46
N GLY A 236 22.67 24.40 4.44
CA GLY A 236 22.23 24.66 5.81
C GLY A 236 20.72 24.78 5.99
N ARG A 237 19.90 24.56 4.95
CA ARG A 237 18.44 24.59 5.04
C ARG A 237 17.89 23.21 5.37
N LYS A 238 16.70 23.14 5.97
CA LYS A 238 16.02 21.86 6.20
C LYS A 238 15.24 21.46 4.96
N HIS A 239 15.71 20.43 4.26
CA HIS A 239 14.96 19.79 3.17
C HIS A 239 13.95 18.81 3.77
N ILE A 240 12.70 18.83 3.28
CA ILE A 240 11.65 17.92 3.71
C ILE A 240 11.33 16.95 2.57
N ARG A 241 11.30 15.65 2.89
CA ARG A 241 10.83 14.57 2.00
C ARG A 241 9.64 13.87 2.63
N VAL A 242 8.66 13.49 1.82
CA VAL A 242 7.41 12.85 2.27
C VAL A 242 7.18 11.55 1.53
N GLY A 243 7.38 10.42 2.21
CA GLY A 243 6.98 9.11 1.71
C GLY A 243 5.55 8.76 2.14
N ARG A 244 4.73 8.24 1.22
CA ARG A 244 3.39 7.71 1.53
C ARG A 244 3.34 6.23 1.20
N LEU A 245 3.05 5.38 2.18
CA LEU A 245 2.89 3.94 2.02
C LEU A 245 1.41 3.56 2.17
N ASN A 246 0.84 3.00 1.10
CA ASN A 246 -0.52 2.49 1.09
C ASN A 246 -0.48 0.95 1.23
N LEU A 247 -1.04 0.41 2.31
CA LEU A 247 -1.12 -1.02 2.58
C LEU A 247 -2.58 -1.47 2.45
N VAL A 248 -2.89 -2.23 1.40
CA VAL A 248 -4.27 -2.49 0.96
C VAL A 248 -4.61 -3.98 1.01
N ASP A 249 -5.67 -4.32 1.76
CA ASP A 249 -6.30 -5.63 1.76
C ASP A 249 -7.64 -5.51 1.02
N LEU A 250 -7.69 -5.99 -0.23
CA LEU A 250 -8.87 -5.88 -1.08
C LEU A 250 -9.94 -6.91 -0.72
N ALA A 251 -11.18 -6.68 -1.17
CA ALA A 251 -12.27 -7.65 -1.12
C ALA A 251 -11.99 -8.91 -1.98
N GLY A 252 -12.86 -9.93 -1.87
CA GLY A 252 -12.83 -11.14 -2.68
C GLY A 252 -13.01 -10.87 -4.18
N SER A 253 -12.12 -11.42 -5.03
CA SER A 253 -12.21 -11.28 -6.49
C SER A 253 -13.21 -12.23 -7.16
N GLU A 254 -13.92 -13.06 -6.40
CA GLU A 254 -14.81 -14.09 -6.92
C GLU A 254 -16.12 -13.56 -7.55
N ARG A 255 -16.61 -14.28 -8.57
CA ARG A 255 -17.87 -13.95 -9.24
C ARG A 255 -19.10 -14.40 -8.42
N GLN A 256 -20.05 -13.49 -8.25
CA GLN A 256 -21.23 -13.65 -7.38
C GLN A 256 -22.25 -14.71 -7.86
N ALA A 257 -22.19 -15.15 -9.12
CA ALA A 257 -23.08 -16.20 -9.65
C ALA A 257 -23.05 -17.53 -8.84
N LYS A 258 -21.98 -17.75 -8.05
CA LYS A 258 -21.84 -18.92 -7.16
C LYS A 258 -22.50 -18.77 -5.79
N THR A 259 -22.94 -17.57 -5.37
CA THR A 259 -23.40 -17.32 -3.98
C THR A 259 -24.92 -17.48 -3.80
N GLY A 260 -25.71 -17.51 -4.88
CA GLY A 260 -27.14 -17.84 -4.84
C GLY A 260 -28.03 -16.81 -4.13
N VAL A 261 -27.55 -15.57 -3.98
CA VAL A 261 -28.17 -14.53 -3.13
C VAL A 261 -29.22 -13.72 -3.91
N GLN A 262 -30.38 -13.47 -3.29
CA GLN A 262 -31.46 -12.64 -3.84
C GLN A 262 -31.73 -11.39 -2.97
N GLY A 263 -32.42 -10.39 -3.53
CA GLY A 263 -32.92 -9.21 -2.80
C GLY A 263 -31.88 -8.10 -2.60
N GLU A 264 -31.95 -7.35 -1.50
CA GLU A 264 -31.04 -6.23 -1.22
C GLU A 264 -29.56 -6.63 -1.20
N ARG A 265 -29.27 -7.84 -0.74
CA ARG A 265 -27.92 -8.43 -0.77
C ARG A 265 -27.37 -8.63 -2.18
N LEU A 266 -28.20 -8.68 -3.22
CA LEU A 266 -27.76 -8.67 -4.63
C LEU A 266 -27.25 -7.27 -5.02
N LYS A 267 -27.90 -6.20 -4.55
CA LYS A 267 -27.47 -4.82 -4.78
C LYS A 267 -26.20 -4.48 -4.00
N GLU A 268 -26.09 -5.02 -2.79
CA GLU A 268 -24.86 -5.03 -1.99
C GLU A 268 -23.71 -5.71 -2.77
N ALA A 269 -23.91 -6.95 -3.20
CA ALA A 269 -22.92 -7.73 -3.96
C ALA A 269 -22.52 -7.09 -5.30
N ALA A 270 -23.47 -6.46 -6.02
CA ALA A 270 -23.19 -5.72 -7.25
C ALA A 270 -22.28 -4.51 -7.00
N LYS A 271 -22.51 -3.75 -5.92
CA LYS A 271 -21.64 -2.62 -5.52
C LYS A 271 -20.25 -3.07 -5.05
N ILE A 272 -20.15 -4.19 -4.34
CA ILE A 272 -18.85 -4.75 -3.91
C ILE A 272 -17.98 -5.11 -5.12
N ASN A 273 -18.59 -5.72 -6.15
CA ASN A 273 -17.88 -6.07 -7.38
C ASN A 273 -17.58 -4.85 -8.29
N LEU A 274 -18.24 -3.70 -8.09
CA LEU A 274 -18.03 -2.50 -8.90
C LEU A 274 -16.58 -1.99 -8.79
N SER A 275 -16.05 -1.83 -7.58
CA SER A 275 -14.66 -1.36 -7.36
C SER A 275 -13.61 -2.31 -7.93
N LEU A 276 -13.80 -3.63 -7.81
CA LEU A 276 -12.86 -4.61 -8.40
C LEU A 276 -12.97 -4.68 -9.93
N SER A 277 -14.16 -4.48 -10.49
CA SER A 277 -14.39 -4.41 -11.94
C SER A 277 -13.77 -3.14 -12.52
N ALA A 278 -13.98 -1.99 -11.88
CA ALA A 278 -13.34 -0.72 -12.22
C ALA A 278 -11.80 -0.84 -12.18
N LEU A 279 -11.25 -1.47 -11.13
CA LEU A 279 -9.82 -1.74 -11.02
C LEU A 279 -9.31 -2.60 -12.20
N GLY A 280 -10.09 -3.61 -12.62
CA GLY A 280 -9.79 -4.43 -13.79
C GLY A 280 -9.83 -3.67 -15.12
N ASN A 281 -10.76 -2.72 -15.27
CA ASN A 281 -10.84 -1.83 -16.43
C ASN A 281 -9.63 -0.88 -16.49
N VAL A 282 -9.27 -0.26 -15.36
CA VAL A 282 -8.07 0.59 -15.21
C VAL A 282 -6.79 -0.18 -15.57
N ILE A 283 -6.61 -1.39 -15.02
CA ILE A 283 -5.43 -2.22 -15.29
C ILE A 283 -5.37 -2.64 -16.77
N SER A 284 -6.49 -3.00 -17.38
CA SER A 284 -6.52 -3.41 -18.79
C SER A 284 -6.22 -2.22 -19.73
N ALA A 285 -6.78 -1.04 -19.44
CA ALA A 285 -6.48 0.21 -20.15
C ALA A 285 -4.97 0.55 -20.08
N LEU A 286 -4.39 0.53 -18.89
CA LEU A 286 -2.97 0.81 -18.68
C LEU A 286 -2.03 -0.23 -19.32
N ALA A 287 -2.37 -1.52 -19.25
CA ALA A 287 -1.54 -2.60 -19.79
C ALA A 287 -1.54 -2.65 -21.32
N ASP A 288 -2.65 -2.29 -21.97
CA ASP A 288 -2.75 -2.27 -23.45
C ASP A 288 -2.04 -1.06 -24.07
N GLY A 289 -1.87 0.05 -23.31
CA GLY A 289 -1.20 1.28 -23.75
C GLY A 289 -1.89 2.03 -24.90
N ARG A 290 -3.04 1.54 -25.39
CA ARG A 290 -3.80 2.09 -26.53
C ARG A 290 -4.92 3.02 -26.11
N SER A 291 -5.39 2.95 -24.86
CA SER A 291 -6.47 3.79 -24.36
C SER A 291 -5.94 5.18 -23.96
N SER A 292 -6.46 6.22 -24.60
CA SER A 292 -6.16 7.62 -24.23
C SER A 292 -6.73 8.01 -22.86
N HIS A 293 -7.88 7.42 -22.48
CA HIS A 293 -8.55 7.67 -21.21
C HIS A 293 -8.53 6.42 -20.33
N VAL A 294 -8.14 6.58 -19.06
CA VAL A 294 -8.12 5.52 -18.05
C VAL A 294 -9.23 5.80 -17.01
N PRO A 295 -10.18 4.88 -16.78
CA PRO A 295 -11.40 5.16 -16.04
C PRO A 295 -11.23 5.10 -14.51
N TYR A 296 -10.33 5.91 -13.94
CA TYR A 296 -10.12 5.93 -12.48
C TYR A 296 -11.36 6.36 -11.68
N ARG A 297 -12.28 7.11 -12.30
CA ARG A 297 -13.46 7.68 -11.64
C ARG A 297 -14.59 6.67 -11.39
N ASP A 298 -14.56 5.51 -12.03
CA ASP A 298 -15.61 4.47 -11.96
C ASP A 298 -15.77 3.84 -10.55
N SER A 299 -14.79 4.03 -9.66
CA SER A 299 -14.92 3.66 -8.24
C SER A 299 -14.07 4.55 -7.31
N LYS A 300 -14.44 4.64 -6.03
CA LYS A 300 -13.65 5.34 -5.01
C LYS A 300 -12.28 4.68 -4.81
N LEU A 301 -12.20 3.34 -4.93
CA LEU A 301 -10.96 2.58 -4.85
C LEU A 301 -9.98 2.97 -5.96
N THR A 302 -10.43 3.01 -7.21
CA THR A 302 -9.56 3.36 -8.36
C THR A 302 -9.11 4.81 -8.34
N ARG A 303 -9.91 5.74 -7.78
CA ARG A 303 -9.47 7.12 -7.53
C ARG A 303 -8.38 7.20 -6.47
N LEU A 304 -8.51 6.46 -5.36
CA LEU A 304 -7.48 6.42 -4.30
C LEU A 304 -6.18 5.74 -4.73
N LEU A 305 -6.26 4.77 -5.66
CA LEU A 305 -5.10 4.06 -6.22
C LEU A 305 -4.61 4.63 -7.56
N GLN A 306 -5.06 5.84 -7.95
CA GLN A 306 -4.69 6.50 -9.20
C GLN A 306 -3.18 6.77 -9.27
N ASP A 307 -2.53 7.16 -8.17
CA ASP A 307 -1.07 7.31 -8.12
C ASP A 307 -0.34 5.95 -8.14
N SER A 308 -0.98 4.91 -7.61
CA SER A 308 -0.44 3.54 -7.52
C SER A 308 -0.41 2.80 -8.86
N LEU A 309 -1.27 3.18 -9.82
CA LEU A 309 -1.45 2.49 -11.09
C LEU A 309 -1.28 3.51 -12.24
N GLY A 310 -0.11 3.52 -12.87
CA GLY A 310 0.24 4.47 -13.94
C GLY A 310 0.70 5.86 -13.45
N GLY A 311 0.72 6.10 -12.14
CA GLY A 311 1.01 7.41 -11.54
C GLY A 311 2.37 7.53 -10.83
N ASN A 312 2.43 8.42 -9.84
CA ASN A 312 3.63 8.70 -9.04
C ASN A 312 3.71 7.79 -7.80
N ALA A 313 3.94 6.48 -7.99
CA ALA A 313 4.27 5.56 -6.91
C ALA A 313 5.02 4.32 -7.41
N LYS A 314 5.79 3.69 -6.51
CA LYS A 314 6.22 2.30 -6.66
C LYS A 314 5.11 1.39 -6.16
N THR A 315 4.85 0.29 -6.86
CA THR A 315 3.71 -0.56 -6.53
C THR A 315 4.08 -2.04 -6.61
N VAL A 316 3.69 -2.80 -5.58
CA VAL A 316 3.79 -4.25 -5.49
C VAL A 316 2.38 -4.83 -5.38
N MET A 317 1.98 -5.63 -6.36
CA MET A 317 0.77 -6.44 -6.31
C MET A 317 1.11 -7.84 -5.78
N VAL A 318 0.39 -8.31 -4.75
CA VAL A 318 0.47 -9.70 -4.29
C VAL A 318 -0.79 -10.45 -4.70
N ALA A 319 -0.67 -11.30 -5.72
CA ALA A 319 -1.75 -12.17 -6.19
C ALA A 319 -1.81 -13.45 -5.35
N THR A 320 -2.93 -13.70 -4.66
CA THR A 320 -3.10 -14.81 -3.73
C THR A 320 -4.00 -15.91 -4.31
N LEU A 321 -3.53 -17.16 -4.28
CA LEU A 321 -4.14 -18.30 -4.99
C LEU A 321 -4.50 -19.46 -4.05
N GLY A 322 -5.61 -20.14 -4.35
CA GLY A 322 -6.00 -21.41 -3.72
C GLY A 322 -5.54 -22.62 -4.56
N PRO A 323 -4.93 -23.65 -3.96
CA PRO A 323 -4.43 -24.83 -4.69
C PRO A 323 -5.51 -25.85 -5.09
N SER A 324 -6.75 -25.72 -4.60
CA SER A 324 -7.82 -26.70 -4.84
C SER A 324 -8.42 -26.64 -6.26
N PRO A 325 -8.76 -27.79 -6.87
CA PRO A 325 -9.48 -27.85 -8.15
C PRO A 325 -10.76 -27.01 -8.22
N GLN A 326 -11.43 -26.81 -7.08
CA GLN A 326 -12.67 -26.01 -6.99
C GLN A 326 -12.44 -24.52 -7.27
N HIS A 327 -11.20 -24.04 -7.10
CA HIS A 327 -10.79 -22.65 -7.29
C HIS A 327 -10.18 -22.38 -8.67
N TYR A 328 -10.19 -23.34 -9.61
CA TYR A 328 -9.54 -23.19 -10.93
C TYR A 328 -9.96 -21.93 -11.69
N ASP A 329 -11.27 -21.69 -11.83
CA ASP A 329 -11.80 -20.57 -12.62
C ASP A 329 -11.36 -19.20 -12.03
N GLU A 330 -11.34 -19.07 -10.70
CA GLU A 330 -10.94 -17.84 -9.98
C GLU A 330 -9.41 -17.67 -9.94
N THR A 331 -8.67 -18.78 -9.86
CA THR A 331 -7.20 -18.83 -9.90
C THR A 331 -6.69 -18.40 -11.27
N LEU A 332 -7.31 -18.88 -12.35
CA LEU A 332 -7.03 -18.44 -13.72
C LEU A 332 -7.33 -16.95 -13.91
N THR A 333 -8.48 -16.48 -13.41
CA THR A 333 -8.85 -15.06 -13.46
C THR A 333 -7.83 -14.19 -12.72
N THR A 334 -7.42 -14.60 -11.52
CA THR A 334 -6.40 -13.93 -10.71
C THR A 334 -5.03 -13.89 -11.41
N LEU A 335 -4.60 -14.99 -12.03
CA LEU A 335 -3.35 -15.06 -12.78
C LEU A 335 -3.36 -14.19 -14.05
N ARG A 336 -4.46 -14.17 -14.80
CA ARG A 336 -4.64 -13.27 -15.95
C ARG A 336 -4.56 -11.81 -15.53
N TYR A 337 -5.25 -11.45 -14.46
CA TYR A 337 -5.29 -10.10 -13.90
C TYR A 337 -3.88 -9.63 -13.49
N ALA A 338 -3.17 -10.46 -12.72
CA ALA A 338 -1.79 -10.25 -12.31
C ALA A 338 -0.85 -10.10 -13.53
N ASN A 339 -1.01 -10.94 -14.56
CA ASN A 339 -0.18 -10.91 -15.76
C ASN A 339 -0.42 -9.67 -16.65
N ARG A 340 -1.59 -9.02 -16.56
CA ARG A 340 -1.80 -7.67 -17.15
C ARG A 340 -1.16 -6.59 -16.28
N ALA A 341 -1.35 -6.65 -14.97
CA ALA A 341 -0.86 -5.65 -14.03
C ALA A 341 0.66 -5.41 -14.13
N LYS A 342 1.46 -6.45 -14.38
CA LYS A 342 2.92 -6.33 -14.50
C LYS A 342 3.40 -5.45 -15.67
N ASN A 343 2.54 -5.23 -16.67
CA ASN A 343 2.87 -4.42 -17.85
C ASN A 343 2.59 -2.92 -17.61
N ILE A 344 1.97 -2.55 -16.48
CA ILE A 344 1.69 -1.15 -16.12
C ILE A 344 3.01 -0.45 -15.80
N GLN A 345 3.24 0.70 -16.44
CA GLN A 345 4.41 1.54 -16.19
C GLN A 345 4.04 2.74 -15.32
N ASN A 346 4.63 2.80 -14.12
CA ASN A 346 4.54 3.94 -13.22
C ASN A 346 5.69 4.92 -13.45
N GLN A 347 5.56 6.15 -12.93
CA GLN A 347 6.61 7.18 -12.95
C GLN A 347 6.94 7.65 -11.51
N PRO A 348 7.50 6.78 -10.66
CA PRO A 348 7.80 7.12 -9.27
C PRO A 348 8.85 8.24 -9.17
N ARG A 349 8.60 9.19 -8.26
CA ARG A 349 9.48 10.32 -7.94
C ARG A 349 9.57 10.47 -6.43
N VAL A 350 10.67 11.07 -5.97
CA VAL A 350 10.79 11.52 -4.58
C VAL A 350 9.88 12.73 -4.41
N ASN A 351 9.00 12.71 -3.41
CA ASN A 351 8.23 13.89 -3.03
C ASN A 351 9.10 14.72 -2.08
N GLU A 352 9.69 15.77 -2.61
CA GLU A 352 10.50 16.77 -1.91
C GLU A 352 9.99 18.16 -2.31
N ASP A 353 10.29 19.19 -1.53
CA ASP A 353 9.86 20.56 -1.85
C ASP A 353 10.30 20.95 -3.28
N PRO A 354 9.42 21.58 -4.10
CA PRO A 354 9.72 21.81 -5.52
C PRO A 354 10.94 22.71 -5.76
N LYS A 355 11.30 23.54 -4.77
CA LYS A 355 12.54 24.33 -4.76
C LYS A 355 13.77 23.42 -4.63
N ASP A 356 13.69 22.43 -3.75
CA ASP A 356 14.79 21.51 -3.44
C ASP A 356 14.97 20.48 -4.55
N ALA A 357 13.87 20.00 -5.14
CA ALA A 357 13.89 19.16 -6.34
C ALA A 357 14.62 19.82 -7.51
N LEU A 358 14.30 21.09 -7.79
CA LEU A 358 14.95 21.87 -8.85
C LEU A 358 16.43 22.14 -8.53
N LEU A 359 16.75 22.42 -7.27
CA LEU A 359 18.12 22.68 -6.80
C LEU A 359 18.99 21.42 -6.90
N ARG A 360 18.43 20.24 -6.58
CA ARG A 360 19.05 18.92 -6.77
C ARG A 360 19.25 18.59 -8.26
N GLU A 361 18.27 18.87 -9.12
CA GLU A 361 18.40 18.69 -10.57
C GLU A 361 19.52 19.58 -11.15
N PHE A 362 19.59 20.85 -10.74
CA PHE A 362 20.68 21.75 -11.13
C PHE A 362 22.04 21.28 -10.59
N GLN A 363 22.14 20.79 -9.35
CA GLN A 363 23.38 20.22 -8.81
C GLN A 363 23.84 19.00 -9.63
N MET A 364 22.93 18.11 -10.01
CA MET A 364 23.23 16.95 -10.86
C MET A 364 23.70 17.37 -12.26
N GLU A 365 23.04 18.34 -12.91
CA GLU A 365 23.49 18.82 -14.22
C GLU A 365 24.81 19.59 -14.13
N ILE A 366 25.05 20.37 -13.06
CA ILE A 366 26.36 20.99 -12.78
C ILE A 366 27.45 19.92 -12.61
N ALA A 367 27.19 18.84 -11.87
CA ALA A 367 28.12 17.73 -11.73
C ALA A 367 28.39 17.03 -13.07
N ARG A 368 27.35 16.78 -13.88
CA ARG A 368 27.44 16.20 -15.23
C ARG A 368 28.26 17.08 -16.17
N LEU A 369 28.00 18.39 -16.20
CA LEU A 369 28.73 19.36 -17.01
C LEU A 369 30.18 19.51 -16.55
N ARG A 370 30.44 19.51 -15.23
CA ARG A 370 31.81 19.49 -14.67
C ARG A 370 32.56 18.22 -15.08
N ALA A 371 31.93 17.05 -15.05
CA ALA A 371 32.52 15.80 -15.51
C ALA A 371 32.83 15.82 -17.02
N GLN A 372 31.92 16.34 -17.84
CA GLN A 372 32.16 16.53 -19.29
C GLN A 372 33.30 17.53 -19.56
N LEU A 373 33.37 18.64 -18.82
CA LEU A 373 34.47 19.61 -18.92
C LEU A 373 35.81 19.00 -18.46
N HIS A 374 35.81 18.19 -17.41
CA HIS A 374 37.00 17.46 -16.95
C HIS A 374 37.49 16.47 -18.02
N HIS A 375 36.58 15.66 -18.59
CA HIS A 375 36.90 14.74 -19.68
C HIS A 375 37.41 15.47 -20.94
N ARG A 376 36.84 16.64 -21.27
CA ARG A 376 37.33 17.48 -22.38
C ARG A 376 38.71 18.08 -22.10
N LYS A 377 38.96 18.58 -20.88
CA LYS A 377 40.28 19.07 -20.46
C LYS A 377 41.34 17.97 -20.49
N TRP A 378 41.00 16.76 -20.05
CA TRP A 378 41.88 15.59 -20.09
C TRP A 378 42.27 15.23 -21.54
N ARG A 379 41.30 15.17 -22.46
CA ARG A 379 41.57 14.98 -23.91
C ARG A 379 42.40 16.10 -24.53
N SER A 380 42.27 17.35 -24.08
CA SER A 380 43.14 18.45 -24.52
C SER A 380 44.57 18.34 -23.98
N LYS A 381 44.77 17.79 -22.78
CA LYS A 381 46.11 17.62 -22.19
C LYS A 381 46.92 16.54 -22.92
N GLN A 382 46.31 15.39 -23.21
CA GLN A 382 46.89 14.35 -24.07
C GLN A 382 47.30 14.86 -25.46
N LYS A 383 46.60 15.87 -25.99
CA LYS A 383 46.93 16.46 -27.30
C LYS A 383 48.04 17.51 -27.25
N LYS A 384 48.49 17.92 -26.05
CA LYS A 384 49.58 18.88 -25.83
C LYS A 384 50.89 18.23 -25.41
N GLU A 385 50.85 17.01 -24.88
CA GLU A 385 52.05 16.18 -24.61
C GLU A 385 52.63 15.51 -25.88
N GLN A 386 52.12 15.86 -27.07
CA GLN A 386 52.56 15.31 -28.37
C GLN A 386 53.11 16.38 -29.34
N VAL A 387 53.12 17.65 -28.93
CA VAL A 387 53.70 18.79 -29.65
C VAL A 387 54.23 19.76 -28.60
N ASP A 388 55.54 19.75 -28.37
CA ASP A 388 56.39 20.90 -28.09
C ASP A 388 57.79 20.38 -27.72
N GLY A 389 58.81 20.82 -28.47
CA GLY A 389 60.21 20.47 -28.23
C GLY A 389 61.12 21.27 -29.16
N GLU A 390 61.63 22.39 -28.66
CA GLU A 390 62.87 23.04 -29.10
C GLU A 390 63.26 24.10 -28.03
N ASP A 391 64.50 24.05 -27.58
CA ASP A 391 65.13 24.89 -26.54
C ASP A 391 65.84 26.10 -27.17
N TRP A 392 66.22 27.12 -26.37
CA TRP A 392 67.41 27.94 -26.62
C TRP A 392 67.92 28.66 -25.35
N GLU A 393 69.23 28.59 -25.10
CA GLU A 393 69.96 29.23 -23.97
C GLU A 393 70.65 30.54 -24.40
N GLY A 394 71.20 31.31 -23.44
CA GLY A 394 72.10 32.45 -23.71
C GLY A 394 72.53 33.22 -22.45
N ASP A 395 73.82 33.56 -22.34
CA ASP A 395 74.53 34.02 -21.12
C ASP A 395 75.51 35.20 -21.44
N GLY A 396 76.05 35.91 -20.42
CA GLY A 396 77.33 36.68 -20.51
C GLY A 396 77.37 38.23 -20.41
N ASP A 397 77.84 38.71 -19.24
CA ASP A 397 78.96 39.66 -18.92
C ASP A 397 79.11 41.17 -19.33
N GLU A 398 79.63 41.93 -18.32
CA GLU A 398 80.65 43.03 -18.26
C GLU A 398 80.56 44.27 -19.22
N GLU A 399 81.06 45.50 -18.98
CA GLU A 399 81.59 46.39 -17.92
C GLU A 399 81.93 47.74 -18.65
N THR A 400 82.10 48.89 -17.99
CA THR A 400 82.87 50.06 -18.55
C THR A 400 83.32 51.08 -17.48
N ASP A 401 84.56 51.59 -17.63
CA ASP A 401 85.27 52.68 -16.91
C ASP A 401 84.55 54.06 -16.93
N GLY A 402 84.96 55.16 -16.26
CA GLY A 402 86.10 55.46 -15.37
C GLY A 402 86.40 56.99 -15.29
N GLU A 403 87.34 57.37 -14.42
CA GLU A 403 88.03 58.68 -14.20
C GLU A 403 87.52 59.66 -13.10
N GLU A 404 88.28 59.81 -11.98
CA GLU A 404 88.43 61.08 -11.20
C GLU A 404 89.57 61.02 -10.13
N GLU A 405 90.81 60.75 -10.55
CA GLU A 405 91.82 60.10 -9.67
C GLU A 405 92.76 61.02 -8.84
N LYS A 406 92.38 62.26 -8.49
CA LYS A 406 93.25 63.14 -7.64
C LYS A 406 92.59 63.90 -6.49
N ALA A 407 91.27 63.77 -6.32
CA ALA A 407 90.58 64.16 -5.08
C ALA A 407 90.30 62.96 -4.16
N VAL A 408 90.41 61.74 -4.70
CA VAL A 408 89.98 60.49 -4.06
C VAL A 408 90.95 60.03 -2.97
N GLU A 409 92.27 60.18 -3.11
CA GLU A 409 93.24 59.62 -2.14
C GLU A 409 93.15 60.22 -0.72
N GLU A 410 92.72 61.48 -0.58
CA GLU A 410 92.58 62.13 0.73
C GLU A 410 91.21 61.84 1.37
N TYR A 411 90.17 61.71 0.56
CA TYR A 411 88.85 61.23 1.01
C TYR A 411 88.91 59.74 1.40
N VAL A 412 89.55 58.89 0.60
CA VAL A 412 89.69 57.45 0.85
C VAL A 412 90.43 57.19 2.15
N LYS A 413 91.50 57.94 2.50
CA LYS A 413 92.16 57.75 3.81
C LYS A 413 91.29 58.14 5.01
N LEU A 414 90.43 59.15 4.85
CA LEU A 414 89.51 59.57 5.92
C LEU A 414 88.35 58.57 6.07
N GLU A 415 87.81 58.09 4.95
CA GLU A 415 86.75 57.08 4.92
C GLU A 415 87.29 55.70 5.29
N GLU A 416 88.53 55.33 4.95
CA GLU A 416 89.22 54.12 5.44
C GLU A 416 89.32 54.14 6.96
N GLN A 417 89.79 55.23 7.58
CA GLN A 417 89.82 55.32 9.05
C GLN A 417 88.43 55.31 9.69
N ARG A 418 87.39 55.72 8.96
CA ARG A 418 86.01 55.66 9.41
C ARG A 418 85.47 54.24 9.31
N LEU A 419 85.63 53.59 8.15
CA LEU A 419 85.33 52.18 7.92
C LEU A 419 86.11 51.28 8.87
N GLU A 420 87.37 51.57 9.22
CA GLU A 420 88.15 50.70 10.10
C GLU A 420 87.59 50.73 11.52
N ARG A 421 87.13 51.89 12.02
CA ARG A 421 86.38 51.98 13.30
C ARG A 421 85.03 51.30 13.19
N GLU A 422 84.25 51.60 12.15
CA GLU A 422 82.91 51.03 11.95
C GLU A 422 82.96 49.50 11.79
N LYS A 423 84.01 48.96 11.16
CA LYS A 423 84.33 47.53 11.01
C LYS A 423 84.88 46.91 12.30
N GLN A 424 85.40 47.71 13.22
CA GLN A 424 85.81 47.28 14.56
C GLN A 424 84.59 47.23 15.49
N ASP A 425 83.74 48.26 15.46
CA ASP A 425 82.43 48.30 16.13
C ASP A 425 81.52 47.16 15.63
N ILE A 426 81.40 46.95 14.31
CA ILE A 426 80.67 45.82 13.70
C ILE A 426 81.26 44.46 14.11
N ARG A 427 82.57 44.34 14.34
CA ARG A 427 83.19 43.09 14.82
C ARG A 427 82.87 42.83 16.29
N GLU A 428 82.83 43.87 17.12
CA GLU A 428 82.44 43.76 18.53
C GLU A 428 80.93 43.44 18.64
N ASP A 429 80.07 44.12 17.86
CA ASP A 429 78.64 43.80 17.73
C ASP A 429 78.41 42.38 17.19
N GLN A 430 79.17 41.93 16.19
CA GLN A 430 79.08 40.57 15.65
C GLN A 430 79.54 39.51 16.65
N PHE A 431 80.47 39.83 17.56
CA PHE A 431 80.86 38.96 18.67
C PHE A 431 79.76 38.88 19.73
N MET A 432 79.17 40.02 20.12
CA MET A 432 78.03 40.09 21.05
C MET A 432 76.80 39.35 20.50
N LEU A 433 76.47 39.56 19.21
CA LEU A 433 75.40 38.85 18.50
C LEU A 433 75.68 37.35 18.36
N ALA A 434 76.95 36.93 18.25
CA ALA A 434 77.30 35.51 18.22
C ALA A 434 77.05 34.83 19.58
N ASP A 435 77.43 35.47 20.68
CA ASP A 435 77.17 34.96 22.03
C ASP A 435 75.66 34.92 22.36
N GLU A 436 74.93 35.99 22.04
CA GLU A 436 73.47 36.03 22.22
C GLU A 436 72.74 34.99 21.35
N LYS A 437 73.15 34.83 20.08
CA LYS A 437 72.64 33.77 19.20
C LYS A 437 72.93 32.37 19.74
N GLN A 438 74.12 32.13 20.29
CA GLN A 438 74.49 30.84 20.87
C GLN A 438 73.69 30.54 22.14
N ARG A 439 73.40 31.57 22.96
CA ARG A 439 72.53 31.48 24.12
C ARG A 439 71.07 31.18 23.74
N LEU A 440 70.53 31.88 22.74
CA LEU A 440 69.17 31.64 22.21
C LEU A 440 69.03 30.25 21.56
N LEU A 441 70.07 29.74 20.90
CA LEU A 441 70.10 28.37 20.39
C LEU A 441 70.04 27.35 21.55
N GLY A 442 70.80 27.55 22.62
CA GLY A 442 70.75 26.69 23.81
C GLY A 442 69.39 26.71 24.53
N GLU A 443 68.73 27.87 24.60
CA GLU A 443 67.36 27.99 25.13
C GLU A 443 66.34 27.30 24.22
N LYS A 444 66.47 27.43 22.90
CA LYS A 444 65.63 26.73 21.92
C LYS A 444 65.80 25.21 21.98
N GLU A 445 67.01 24.69 22.15
CA GLU A 445 67.25 23.25 22.30
C GLU A 445 66.65 22.70 23.59
N ARG A 446 66.71 23.43 24.70
CA ARG A 446 66.02 23.06 25.95
C ARG A 446 64.51 23.03 25.76
N MET A 447 63.93 24.08 25.19
CA MET A 447 62.49 24.17 24.95
C MET A 447 61.98 23.07 23.99
N MET A 448 62.76 22.73 22.95
CA MET A 448 62.49 21.59 22.06
C MET A 448 62.58 20.24 22.80
N GLY A 449 63.54 20.09 23.70
CA GLY A 449 63.71 18.89 24.52
C GLY A 449 62.56 18.69 25.51
N ASP A 450 62.07 19.76 26.13
CA ASP A 450 60.94 19.70 27.06
C ASP A 450 59.61 19.49 26.33
N LEU A 451 59.40 20.12 25.17
CA LEU A 451 58.24 19.85 24.30
C LEU A 451 58.20 18.38 23.85
N ARG A 452 59.36 17.77 23.54
CA ARG A 452 59.45 16.33 23.25
C ARG A 452 59.05 15.46 24.42
N LYS A 453 59.51 15.77 25.65
CA LYS A 453 59.10 15.03 26.86
C LYS A 453 57.60 15.15 27.12
N GLU A 454 57.00 16.31 26.83
CA GLU A 454 55.56 16.53 26.96
C GLU A 454 54.76 15.77 25.88
N GLN A 455 55.26 15.69 24.66
CA GLN A 455 54.72 14.82 23.61
C GLN A 455 54.81 13.33 23.99
N GLU A 456 55.97 12.85 24.44
CA GLU A 456 56.13 11.47 24.92
C GLU A 456 55.25 11.17 26.14
N ALA A 457 55.09 12.12 27.06
CA ALA A 457 54.21 11.97 28.22
C ALA A 457 52.72 11.91 27.82
N THR A 458 52.28 12.73 26.86
CA THR A 458 50.90 12.71 26.34
C THR A 458 50.61 11.48 25.47
N GLU A 459 51.58 11.00 24.69
CA GLU A 459 51.49 9.70 24.00
C GLU A 459 51.42 8.53 25.00
N GLN A 460 52.24 8.54 26.06
CA GLN A 460 52.14 7.53 27.12
C GLN A 460 50.82 7.62 27.90
N LEU A 461 50.28 8.82 28.12
CA LEU A 461 48.99 9.01 28.80
C LEU A 461 47.83 8.53 27.92
N THR A 462 47.85 8.82 26.62
CA THR A 462 46.83 8.34 25.66
C THR A 462 46.94 6.84 25.37
N ALA A 463 48.16 6.27 25.35
CA ALA A 463 48.37 4.83 25.32
C ALA A 463 47.84 4.15 26.59
N LYS A 464 48.09 4.72 27.78
CA LYS A 464 47.50 4.27 29.04
C LYS A 464 45.98 4.42 29.04
N TYR A 465 45.43 5.49 28.47
CA TYR A 465 43.98 5.70 28.34
C TYR A 465 43.35 4.62 27.45
N LYS A 466 43.89 4.36 26.25
CA LYS A 466 43.46 3.26 25.38
C LYS A 466 43.62 1.88 26.03
N ALA A 467 44.69 1.66 26.79
CA ALA A 467 44.91 0.43 27.55
C ALA A 467 44.01 0.30 28.79
N MET A 468 43.41 1.40 29.24
CA MET A 468 42.41 1.44 30.31
C MET A 468 41.00 1.28 29.74
N GLU A 469 40.68 1.88 28.59
CA GLU A 469 39.46 1.62 27.81
C GLU A 469 39.35 0.13 27.42
N SER A 470 40.42 -0.48 26.91
CA SER A 470 40.40 -1.90 26.54
C SER A 470 40.32 -2.87 27.72
N LYS A 471 40.66 -2.42 28.94
CA LYS A 471 40.49 -3.18 30.19
C LYS A 471 39.18 -2.87 30.91
N LEU A 472 38.61 -1.69 30.69
CA LEU A 472 37.22 -1.36 31.00
C LEU A 472 36.30 -2.01 29.98
N LEU A 473 36.26 -3.34 30.01
CA LEU A 473 35.16 -4.09 29.41
C LEU A 473 33.85 -3.55 30.01
N VAL A 474 33.11 -2.77 29.22
CA VAL A 474 31.84 -2.17 29.62
C VAL A 474 30.76 -3.26 29.70
N GLY A 475 30.77 -3.97 30.82
CA GLY A 475 29.69 -4.88 31.20
C GLY A 475 28.37 -4.12 31.30
N GLY A 476 27.49 -4.31 30.32
CA GLY A 476 26.10 -3.86 30.36
C GLY A 476 25.62 -3.00 29.19
N LYS A 477 26.50 -2.28 28.46
CA LYS A 477 26.08 -1.45 27.31
C LYS A 477 26.42 -2.07 25.95
N ASN A 478 27.65 -2.55 25.77
CA ASN A 478 28.14 -3.02 24.47
C ASN A 478 27.40 -4.27 23.92
N ILE A 479 26.66 -5.02 24.75
CA ILE A 479 25.90 -6.18 24.28
C ILE A 479 24.78 -5.74 23.34
N MET A 480 24.05 -4.66 23.65
CA MET A 480 22.98 -4.17 22.77
C MET A 480 23.55 -3.61 21.46
N ASP A 481 24.63 -2.82 21.53
CA ASP A 481 25.23 -2.25 20.33
C ASP A 481 25.84 -3.34 19.44
N HIS A 482 26.57 -4.32 20.00
CA HIS A 482 27.09 -5.44 19.23
C HIS A 482 25.98 -6.36 18.70
N THR A 483 24.88 -6.55 19.44
CA THR A 483 23.70 -7.29 18.95
C THR A 483 23.02 -6.52 17.81
N ASN A 484 22.91 -5.19 17.90
CA ASN A 484 22.38 -4.34 16.84
C ASN A 484 23.27 -4.36 15.58
N GLU A 485 24.59 -4.37 15.74
CA GLU A 485 25.55 -4.53 14.65
C GLU A 485 25.45 -5.90 13.99
N GLN A 486 25.39 -6.98 14.79
CA GLN A 486 25.19 -8.35 14.28
C GLN A 486 23.84 -8.50 13.56
N GLN A 487 22.76 -7.95 14.12
CA GLN A 487 21.44 -7.92 13.48
C GLN A 487 21.49 -7.14 12.16
N LYS A 488 22.11 -5.95 12.15
CA LYS A 488 22.29 -5.15 10.93
C LYS A 488 23.09 -5.89 9.86
N MET A 489 24.14 -6.61 10.25
CA MET A 489 24.94 -7.44 9.34
C MET A 489 24.13 -8.63 8.79
N LEU A 490 23.33 -9.30 9.63
CA LEU A 490 22.41 -10.36 9.23
C LEU A 490 21.33 -9.85 8.27
N GLU A 491 20.75 -8.67 8.53
CA GLU A 491 19.76 -8.04 7.65
C GLU A 491 20.36 -7.63 6.30
N MET A 492 21.54 -6.99 6.29
CA MET A 492 22.20 -6.64 5.02
C MET A 492 22.60 -7.90 4.23
N LYS A 493 23.09 -8.96 4.88
CA LYS A 493 23.39 -10.23 4.19
C LYS A 493 22.15 -10.91 3.63
N ARG A 494 21.02 -10.87 4.33
CA ARG A 494 19.73 -11.37 3.80
C ARG A 494 19.24 -10.55 2.60
N HIS A 495 19.35 -9.23 2.67
CA HIS A 495 18.98 -8.34 1.58
C HIS A 495 19.86 -8.59 0.34
N GLU A 496 21.18 -8.69 0.51
CA GLU A 496 22.14 -9.03 -0.55
C GLU A 496 21.82 -10.38 -1.21
N ILE A 497 21.47 -11.40 -0.41
CA ILE A 497 21.01 -12.71 -0.92
C ILE A 497 19.70 -12.59 -1.73
N ALA A 498 18.74 -11.79 -1.24
CA ALA A 498 17.47 -11.58 -1.93
C ALA A 498 17.63 -10.83 -3.26
N GLU A 499 18.48 -9.79 -3.30
CA GLU A 499 18.82 -9.07 -4.53
C GLU A 499 19.56 -9.98 -5.52
N GLN A 500 20.58 -10.72 -5.07
CA GLN A 500 21.31 -11.68 -5.91
C GLN A 500 20.36 -12.73 -6.49
N SER A 501 19.46 -13.28 -5.67
CA SER A 501 18.44 -14.22 -6.13
C SER A 501 17.54 -13.58 -7.18
N SER A 502 16.98 -12.40 -6.93
CA SER A 502 16.13 -11.68 -7.89
C SER A 502 16.84 -11.44 -9.23
N SER A 503 18.10 -10.99 -9.22
CA SER A 503 18.87 -10.77 -10.45
C SER A 503 19.22 -12.08 -11.17
N GLU A 504 19.50 -13.16 -10.45
CA GLU A 504 19.72 -14.48 -11.05
C GLU A 504 18.45 -14.97 -11.77
N ARG A 505 17.27 -14.82 -11.15
CA ARG A 505 15.99 -15.19 -11.78
C ARG A 505 15.72 -14.36 -13.04
N GLU A 506 15.97 -13.05 -12.99
CA GLU A 506 15.79 -12.16 -14.15
C GLU A 506 16.70 -12.57 -15.32
N ILE A 507 17.98 -12.84 -15.06
CA ILE A 507 18.93 -13.32 -16.07
C ILE A 507 18.48 -14.69 -16.65
N GLN A 508 18.01 -15.62 -15.81
CA GLN A 508 17.48 -16.90 -16.28
C GLN A 508 16.22 -16.73 -17.15
N GLN A 509 15.31 -15.83 -16.77
CA GLN A 509 14.12 -15.52 -17.58
C GLN A 509 14.52 -14.91 -18.94
N GLN A 510 15.44 -13.94 -18.97
CA GLN A 510 15.93 -13.31 -20.20
C GLN A 510 16.64 -14.33 -21.12
N MET A 511 17.48 -15.20 -20.56
CA MET A 511 18.15 -16.28 -21.31
C MET A 511 17.15 -17.22 -21.97
N LEU A 512 16.10 -17.65 -21.25
CA LEU A 512 15.04 -18.49 -21.79
C LEU A 512 14.25 -17.82 -22.92
N VAL A 513 14.08 -16.50 -22.90
CA VAL A 513 13.45 -15.74 -23.99
C VAL A 513 14.37 -15.67 -25.21
N GLN A 514 15.65 -15.38 -25.03
CA GLN A 514 16.63 -15.34 -26.13
C GLN A 514 16.83 -16.72 -26.80
N ASP A 515 16.80 -17.81 -26.03
CA ASP A 515 16.80 -19.20 -26.55
C ASP A 515 15.55 -19.51 -27.38
N GLU A 516 14.40 -18.89 -27.09
CA GLU A 516 13.22 -18.97 -27.95
C GLU A 516 13.39 -18.17 -29.24
N GLU A 517 13.92 -16.95 -29.18
CA GLU A 517 14.04 -16.02 -30.31
C GLU A 517 15.12 -16.36 -31.35
N THR A 518 16.22 -17.01 -30.95
CA THR A 518 17.39 -17.32 -31.81
C THR A 518 17.14 -18.44 -32.84
N VAL A 519 16.17 -18.25 -33.73
CA VAL A 519 15.67 -19.29 -34.65
C VAL A 519 16.57 -19.54 -35.88
N GLU A 520 17.38 -18.57 -36.32
CA GLU A 520 17.87 -18.52 -37.71
C GLU A 520 19.39 -18.39 -37.92
N LEU A 521 20.24 -19.06 -37.14
CA LEU A 521 21.60 -19.35 -37.63
C LEU A 521 21.56 -20.50 -38.67
N ARG A 522 22.11 -20.23 -39.86
CA ARG A 522 22.41 -21.27 -40.87
C ARG A 522 23.56 -22.14 -40.38
N GLU A 523 23.22 -23.16 -39.61
CA GLU A 523 24.15 -24.22 -39.22
C GLU A 523 24.65 -24.96 -40.48
N THR A 524 25.95 -24.91 -40.75
CA THR A 524 26.63 -25.81 -41.68
C THR A 524 27.14 -27.02 -40.91
N PHE A 525 26.68 -28.21 -41.27
CA PHE A 525 27.05 -29.45 -40.56
C PHE A 525 28.29 -30.08 -41.17
N THR A 526 29.26 -30.47 -40.34
CA THR A 526 30.47 -31.17 -40.82
C THR A 526 30.36 -32.69 -40.72
N SER A 527 29.28 -33.20 -40.10
CA SER A 527 29.00 -34.63 -39.94
C SER A 527 27.50 -34.91 -39.89
N LEU A 528 27.10 -36.08 -40.41
CA LEU A 528 25.72 -36.59 -40.37
C LEU A 528 25.18 -36.68 -38.93
N GLN A 529 26.04 -37.01 -37.96
CA GLN A 529 25.66 -37.08 -36.54
C GLN A 529 25.24 -35.71 -36.00
N GLN A 530 25.98 -34.65 -36.34
CA GLN A 530 25.64 -33.27 -35.97
C GLN A 530 24.34 -32.82 -36.64
N GLU A 531 24.12 -33.21 -37.91
CA GLU A 531 22.88 -32.91 -38.63
C GLU A 531 21.67 -33.59 -37.97
N VAL A 532 21.78 -34.85 -37.53
CA VAL A 532 20.72 -35.56 -36.80
C VAL A 532 20.44 -34.89 -35.46
N GLU A 533 21.47 -34.50 -34.70
CA GLU A 533 21.29 -33.80 -33.43
C GLU A 533 20.64 -32.42 -33.61
N ALA A 534 21.06 -31.65 -34.61
CA ALA A 534 20.49 -30.35 -34.94
C ALA A 534 19.04 -30.45 -35.43
N LYS A 535 18.73 -31.41 -36.32
CA LYS A 535 17.34 -31.73 -36.72
C LYS A 535 16.50 -32.16 -35.51
N THR A 536 17.06 -32.94 -34.59
CA THR A 536 16.37 -33.34 -33.34
C THR A 536 16.10 -32.13 -32.43
N LYS A 537 17.06 -31.20 -32.27
CA LYS A 537 16.87 -29.95 -31.55
C LYS A 537 15.80 -29.07 -32.21
N LYS A 538 15.82 -28.92 -33.54
CA LYS A 538 14.79 -28.20 -34.33
C LYS A 538 13.42 -28.83 -34.16
N LEU A 539 13.30 -30.16 -34.23
CA LEU A 539 12.03 -30.87 -33.99
C LEU A 539 11.48 -30.61 -32.57
N LYS A 540 12.33 -30.66 -31.54
CA LYS A 540 11.94 -30.29 -30.16
C LYS A 540 11.49 -28.82 -30.07
N LYS A 541 12.17 -27.88 -30.75
CA LYS A 541 11.78 -26.45 -30.80
C LYS A 541 10.45 -26.26 -31.52
N TYR A 542 10.21 -26.93 -32.65
CA TYR A 542 8.90 -26.92 -33.33
C TYR A 542 7.78 -27.52 -32.47
N LEU A 543 8.04 -28.61 -31.74
CA LEU A 543 7.07 -29.19 -30.80
C LEU A 543 6.71 -28.20 -29.69
N LYS A 544 7.69 -27.49 -29.11
CA LYS A 544 7.48 -26.42 -28.12
C LYS A 544 6.67 -25.26 -28.71
N LEU A 545 6.97 -24.84 -29.94
CA LEU A 545 6.26 -23.78 -30.66
C LEU A 545 4.80 -24.16 -30.94
N TYR A 546 4.57 -25.40 -31.36
CA TYR A 546 3.23 -25.96 -31.58
C TYR A 546 2.43 -26.00 -30.28
N ALA A 547 3.03 -26.46 -29.17
CA ALA A 547 2.40 -26.42 -27.86
C ALA A 547 2.04 -24.97 -27.44
N LYS A 548 2.94 -24.00 -27.64
CA LYS A 548 2.69 -22.57 -27.36
C LYS A 548 1.53 -22.03 -28.21
N LEU A 549 1.45 -22.40 -29.48
CA LEU A 549 0.34 -22.05 -30.38
C LEU A 549 -0.99 -22.67 -29.91
N GLN A 550 -0.98 -23.90 -29.40
CA GLN A 550 -2.17 -24.52 -28.80
C GLN A 550 -2.59 -23.84 -27.49
N CYS A 551 -1.64 -23.44 -26.63
CA CYS A 551 -1.93 -22.62 -25.43
C CYS A 551 -2.64 -21.31 -25.82
N ILE A 552 -2.11 -20.60 -26.81
CA ILE A 552 -2.69 -19.32 -27.28
C ILE A 552 -4.09 -19.53 -27.87
N LYS A 553 -4.32 -20.60 -28.65
CA LYS A 553 -5.67 -20.94 -29.15
C LYS A 553 -6.65 -21.22 -28.02
N ALA A 554 -6.26 -22.01 -27.03
CA ALA A 554 -7.08 -22.28 -25.86
C ALA A 554 -7.35 -21.00 -25.04
N GLU A 555 -6.39 -20.08 -24.94
CA GLU A 555 -6.58 -18.80 -24.28
C GLU A 555 -7.54 -17.86 -25.04
N ILE A 556 -7.46 -17.80 -26.37
CA ILE A 556 -8.43 -17.05 -27.19
C ILE A 556 -9.84 -17.61 -26.99
N GLN A 557 -9.99 -18.95 -26.95
CA GLN A 557 -11.27 -19.60 -26.69
C GLN A 557 -11.79 -19.30 -25.29
N ASP A 558 -10.96 -19.44 -24.25
CA ASP A 558 -11.34 -19.10 -22.86
C ASP A 558 -11.81 -17.64 -22.74
N VAL A 559 -11.12 -16.70 -23.37
CA VAL A 559 -11.46 -15.26 -23.33
C VAL A 559 -12.78 -15.00 -24.04
N ASN A 560 -13.04 -15.68 -25.16
CA ASN A 560 -14.32 -15.60 -25.85
C ASN A 560 -15.46 -16.20 -25.00
N ASP A 561 -15.25 -17.36 -24.37
CA ASP A 561 -16.22 -17.98 -23.46
C ASP A 561 -16.48 -17.11 -22.23
N GLU A 562 -15.44 -16.47 -21.68
CA GLU A 562 -15.54 -15.52 -20.57
C GLU A 562 -16.35 -14.27 -20.98
N HIS A 563 -16.10 -13.74 -22.18
CA HIS A 563 -16.85 -12.61 -22.74
C HIS A 563 -18.33 -12.97 -23.00
N VAL A 564 -18.61 -14.17 -23.53
CA VAL A 564 -19.98 -14.67 -23.73
C VAL A 564 -20.73 -14.79 -22.39
N ARG A 565 -20.08 -15.37 -21.36
CA ARG A 565 -20.68 -15.46 -20.00
C ARG A 565 -20.97 -14.09 -19.42
N SER A 566 -20.01 -13.16 -19.44
CA SER A 566 -20.26 -11.82 -18.89
C SER A 566 -21.27 -11.01 -19.69
N ARG A 567 -21.41 -11.24 -21.01
CA ARG A 567 -22.52 -10.66 -21.79
C ARG A 567 -23.87 -11.20 -21.32
N GLN A 568 -23.98 -12.50 -21.04
CA GLN A 568 -25.20 -13.12 -20.51
C GLN A 568 -25.51 -12.63 -19.08
N GLU A 569 -24.51 -12.49 -18.21
CA GLU A 569 -24.66 -11.94 -16.85
C GLU A 569 -25.18 -10.49 -16.88
N LEU A 570 -24.64 -9.65 -17.77
CA LEU A 570 -25.11 -8.28 -17.98
C LEU A 570 -26.54 -8.23 -18.53
N GLU A 571 -26.87 -9.09 -19.50
CA GLU A 571 -28.21 -9.18 -20.08
C GLU A 571 -29.26 -9.64 -19.04
N GLN A 572 -28.92 -10.59 -18.16
CA GLN A 572 -29.76 -10.99 -17.04
C GLN A 572 -29.97 -9.83 -16.06
N THR A 573 -28.89 -9.15 -15.66
CA THR A 573 -28.95 -7.98 -14.76
C THR A 573 -29.79 -6.84 -15.35
N GLN A 574 -29.65 -6.56 -16.65
CA GLN A 574 -30.45 -5.58 -17.36
C GLN A 574 -31.93 -5.95 -17.37
N ASN A 575 -32.26 -7.22 -17.57
CA ASN A 575 -33.63 -7.72 -17.54
C ASN A 575 -34.26 -7.62 -16.14
N GLU A 576 -33.50 -7.90 -15.07
CA GLU A 576 -33.94 -7.72 -13.69
C GLU A 576 -34.15 -6.25 -13.32
N LEU A 577 -33.19 -5.38 -13.64
CA LEU A 577 -33.31 -3.93 -13.44
C LEU A 577 -34.50 -3.35 -14.23
N THR A 578 -34.71 -3.81 -15.46
CA THR A 578 -35.88 -3.43 -16.28
C THR A 578 -37.19 -3.89 -15.64
N ARG A 579 -37.22 -5.07 -15.00
CA ARG A 579 -38.38 -5.57 -14.26
C ARG A 579 -38.65 -4.74 -13.00
N GLU A 580 -37.62 -4.43 -12.21
CA GLU A 580 -37.75 -3.57 -11.02
C GLU A 580 -38.21 -2.15 -11.40
N LEU A 581 -37.65 -1.59 -12.48
CA LEU A 581 -38.03 -0.29 -13.03
C LEU A 581 -39.48 -0.28 -13.48
N LYS A 582 -39.93 -1.27 -14.27
CA LYS A 582 -41.34 -1.42 -14.68
C LYS A 582 -42.28 -1.52 -13.47
N PHE A 583 -41.90 -2.26 -12.43
CA PHE A 583 -42.68 -2.36 -11.19
C PHE A 583 -42.80 -1.01 -10.46
N LYS A 584 -41.69 -0.24 -10.37
CA LYS A 584 -41.72 1.11 -9.79
C LYS A 584 -42.59 2.08 -10.60
N TYR A 585 -42.51 2.05 -11.94
CA TYR A 585 -43.39 2.85 -12.79
C TYR A 585 -44.87 2.47 -12.58
N LEU A 586 -45.19 1.18 -12.49
CA LEU A 586 -46.54 0.71 -12.20
C LEU A 586 -47.07 1.24 -10.85
N ILE A 587 -46.23 1.27 -9.81
CA ILE A 587 -46.59 1.89 -8.51
C ILE A 587 -46.85 3.39 -8.69
N ILE A 588 -45.94 4.11 -9.35
CA ILE A 588 -46.07 5.56 -9.57
C ILE A 588 -47.37 5.89 -10.34
N GLU A 589 -47.71 5.10 -11.35
CA GLU A 589 -48.90 5.34 -12.19
C GLU A 589 -50.23 5.00 -11.51
N ASN A 590 -50.26 4.00 -10.63
CA ASN A 590 -51.50 3.58 -9.96
C ASN A 590 -51.72 4.23 -8.59
N PHE A 591 -50.67 4.67 -7.90
CA PHE A 591 -50.76 5.15 -6.50
C PHE A 591 -50.33 6.61 -6.29
N ILE A 592 -49.72 7.29 -7.28
CA ILE A 592 -49.33 8.70 -7.15
C ILE A 592 -50.17 9.56 -8.10
N PRO A 593 -50.99 10.50 -7.59
CA PRO A 593 -51.74 11.42 -8.43
C PRO A 593 -50.83 12.19 -9.41
N PRO A 594 -51.26 12.40 -10.66
CA PRO A 594 -50.42 13.01 -11.70
C PRO A 594 -49.98 14.43 -11.34
N GLU A 595 -50.75 15.17 -10.55
CA GLU A 595 -50.41 16.50 -10.04
C GLU A 595 -49.21 16.46 -9.11
N GLU A 596 -49.14 15.49 -8.19
CA GLU A 596 -48.00 15.32 -7.28
C GLU A 596 -46.78 14.77 -8.00
N LYS A 597 -46.97 13.82 -8.95
CA LYS A 597 -45.90 13.36 -9.85
C LYS A 597 -45.25 14.53 -10.59
N ASN A 598 -46.05 15.44 -11.13
CA ASN A 598 -45.55 16.62 -11.85
C ASN A 598 -44.84 17.62 -10.91
N LYS A 599 -45.35 17.85 -9.69
CA LYS A 599 -44.67 18.67 -8.65
C LYS A 599 -43.33 18.09 -8.18
N ILE A 600 -43.20 16.76 -8.18
CA ILE A 600 -41.96 16.04 -7.86
C ILE A 600 -40.96 16.17 -9.01
N MET A 601 -41.38 15.84 -10.24
CA MET A 601 -40.52 15.91 -11.44
C MET A 601 -40.00 17.32 -11.72
N SER A 602 -40.82 18.36 -11.53
CA SER A 602 -40.41 19.77 -11.70
C SER A 602 -39.42 20.30 -10.67
N ARG A 603 -39.15 19.55 -9.58
CA ARG A 603 -38.13 19.89 -8.57
C ARG A 603 -36.90 18.99 -8.63
N LEU A 604 -36.95 17.92 -9.42
CA LEU A 604 -35.84 16.99 -9.61
C LEU A 604 -34.85 17.63 -10.59
N ASN A 605 -33.70 18.03 -10.07
CA ASN A 605 -32.56 18.45 -10.88
C ASN A 605 -31.50 17.35 -10.85
N PHE A 606 -30.89 17.06 -11.99
CA PHE A 606 -29.77 16.14 -12.04
C PHE A 606 -28.48 16.92 -11.81
N ASP A 607 -27.75 16.56 -10.75
CA ASP A 607 -26.44 17.13 -10.45
C ASP A 607 -25.38 16.33 -11.20
N THR A 608 -24.81 16.96 -12.23
CA THR A 608 -23.79 16.36 -13.10
C THR A 608 -22.41 16.25 -12.45
N GLU A 609 -22.17 16.91 -11.32
CA GLU A 609 -20.90 16.81 -10.58
C GLU A 609 -20.91 15.61 -9.62
N GLU A 610 -22.06 15.31 -9.02
CA GLU A 610 -22.26 14.21 -8.05
C GLU A 610 -22.96 12.96 -8.65
N ASP A 611 -23.32 12.98 -9.93
CA ASP A 611 -24.06 11.92 -10.66
C ASP A 611 -25.39 11.53 -9.98
N GLN A 612 -26.08 12.51 -9.38
CA GLN A 612 -27.23 12.28 -8.49
C GLN A 612 -28.40 13.22 -8.73
N TRP A 613 -29.60 12.68 -8.63
CA TRP A 613 -30.85 13.45 -8.64
C TRP A 613 -31.07 14.16 -7.30
N LYS A 614 -31.00 15.49 -7.29
CA LYS A 614 -31.23 16.34 -6.11
C LYS A 614 -32.58 17.06 -6.21
N PHE A 615 -33.28 17.16 -5.09
CA PHE A 615 -34.50 17.98 -4.99
C PHE A 615 -34.17 19.44 -4.76
N GLN A 616 -34.71 20.33 -5.58
CA GLN A 616 -34.67 21.77 -5.33
C GLN A 616 -35.51 22.11 -4.07
N PRO A 617 -34.96 22.88 -3.11
CA PRO A 617 -35.70 23.32 -1.94
C PRO A 617 -36.95 24.15 -2.29
N LEU A 618 -38.01 23.97 -1.50
CA LEU A 618 -39.28 24.72 -1.64
C LEU A 618 -39.18 26.25 -1.46
N VAL A 619 -38.02 26.75 -1.02
CA VAL A 619 -37.75 28.17 -0.76
C VAL A 619 -36.34 28.49 -1.25
N PRO A 620 -36.13 29.52 -2.11
CA PRO A 620 -34.81 29.92 -2.56
C PRO A 620 -33.89 30.36 -1.41
N ALA A 621 -32.63 29.91 -1.44
CA ALA A 621 -31.64 30.15 -0.38
C ALA A 621 -31.24 31.63 -0.20
N GLU A 622 -31.59 32.52 -1.13
CA GLU A 622 -31.32 33.95 -1.05
C GLU A 622 -32.16 34.68 0.03
N SER A 623 -33.24 34.06 0.51
CA SER A 623 -34.02 34.57 1.63
C SER A 623 -33.29 34.38 2.97
N LYS A 624 -32.36 35.28 3.28
CA LYS A 624 -31.70 35.41 4.60
C LYS A 624 -32.66 35.88 5.72
N SER A 625 -33.84 35.29 5.83
CA SER A 625 -34.77 35.47 6.94
C SER A 625 -35.11 34.11 7.56
N LEU A 626 -34.48 33.82 8.71
CA LEU A 626 -34.84 32.72 9.60
C LEU A 626 -36.17 32.98 10.34
N GLN A 627 -37.18 33.47 9.62
CA GLN A 627 -38.57 33.37 10.04
C GLN A 627 -39.13 32.06 9.52
N MET A 628 -39.03 31.00 10.33
CA MET A 628 -39.94 29.87 10.21
C MET A 628 -41.37 30.45 10.15
N LYS A 629 -42.05 30.31 9.00
CA LYS A 629 -43.43 30.80 8.85
C LYS A 629 -44.24 30.28 10.03
N LYS A 630 -44.77 31.20 10.87
CA LYS A 630 -45.54 30.82 12.07
C LYS A 630 -46.61 29.82 11.62
N ARG A 631 -46.59 28.62 12.22
CA ARG A 631 -47.55 27.56 11.92
C ARG A 631 -48.95 28.15 12.04
N PRO A 632 -49.80 28.07 11.00
CA PRO A 632 -51.13 28.68 11.06
C PRO A 632 -51.88 28.13 12.27
N ALA A 633 -52.46 29.03 13.06
CA ALA A 633 -53.32 28.61 14.15
C ALA A 633 -54.52 27.85 13.58
N SER A 634 -55.01 26.86 14.33
CA SER A 634 -56.29 26.24 14.02
C SER A 634 -57.42 27.28 14.08
N ALA A 635 -58.56 26.99 13.46
CA ALA A 635 -59.74 27.87 13.46
C ALA A 635 -60.23 28.29 14.87
N VAL A 636 -59.76 27.62 15.93
CA VAL A 636 -60.07 27.89 17.34
C VAL A 636 -58.87 28.51 18.10
N GLY A 637 -57.88 29.06 17.39
CA GLY A 637 -56.75 29.81 17.96
C GLY A 637 -55.57 28.98 18.51
N TYR A 638 -55.67 27.65 18.56
CA TYR A 638 -54.60 26.78 19.08
C TYR A 638 -53.51 26.51 18.03
N LYS A 639 -52.25 26.34 18.48
CA LYS A 639 -51.05 26.05 17.64
C LYS A 639 -51.14 24.75 16.81
N ARG A 640 -52.11 23.88 17.09
CA ARG A 640 -52.50 22.70 16.31
C ARG A 640 -54.02 22.51 16.41
N PRO A 641 -54.71 21.93 15.42
CA PRO A 641 -56.11 21.52 15.57
C PRO A 641 -56.23 20.41 16.62
N ILE A 642 -57.22 20.52 17.50
CA ILE A 642 -57.49 19.57 18.59
C ILE A 642 -58.98 19.21 18.60
N SER A 643 -59.31 17.96 18.92
CA SER A 643 -60.70 17.49 18.96
C SER A 643 -61.48 18.08 20.14
N GLN A 644 -62.80 18.08 20.07
CA GLN A 644 -63.63 18.54 21.19
C GLN A 644 -63.47 17.66 22.43
N TYR A 645 -63.31 16.35 22.24
CA TYR A 645 -62.99 15.40 23.31
C TYR A 645 -61.65 15.76 23.99
N ALA A 646 -60.60 16.03 23.21
CA ALA A 646 -59.29 16.40 23.74
C ALA A 646 -59.36 17.68 24.61
N ARG A 647 -60.15 18.68 24.20
CA ARG A 647 -60.37 19.90 25.00
C ARG A 647 -61.00 19.62 26.37
N VAL A 648 -62.02 18.75 26.41
CA VAL A 648 -62.71 18.38 27.66
C VAL A 648 -61.80 17.55 28.56
N ALA A 649 -61.06 16.58 28.00
CA ALA A 649 -60.12 15.77 28.75
C ALA A 649 -58.98 16.60 29.37
N ILE A 650 -58.46 17.61 28.65
CA ILE A 650 -57.45 18.55 29.18
C ILE A 650 -58.03 19.41 30.32
N ALA A 651 -59.31 19.77 30.27
CA ALA A 651 -59.96 20.55 31.32
C ALA A 651 -60.27 19.73 32.60
N MET A 652 -60.32 18.39 32.51
CA MET A 652 -60.72 17.51 33.62
C MET A 652 -59.56 16.98 34.49
N GLY A 653 -58.29 17.19 34.15
CA GLY A 653 -57.21 16.75 35.05
C GLY A 653 -55.76 17.03 34.61
N PRO A 654 -54.80 17.10 35.56
CA PRO A 654 -53.46 17.60 35.30
C PRO A 654 -52.47 16.49 34.90
N HIS A 655 -52.74 15.69 33.85
CA HIS A 655 -51.80 14.65 33.39
C HIS A 655 -51.57 14.60 31.87
N SER A 656 -50.32 14.95 31.48
CA SER A 656 -49.61 14.60 30.24
C SER A 656 -50.33 14.82 28.89
N ARG A 657 -50.12 16.03 28.34
CA ARG A 657 -49.90 16.52 26.94
C ARG A 657 -50.26 15.69 25.68
N TYR A 658 -50.42 14.36 25.77
CA TYR A 658 -50.66 13.43 24.66
C TYR A 658 -51.81 12.45 24.89
N ARG A 659 -52.24 12.19 26.14
CA ARG A 659 -53.27 11.17 26.42
C ARG A 659 -54.67 11.56 25.91
N ALA A 660 -54.93 12.86 25.79
CA ALA A 660 -56.20 13.42 25.35
C ALA A 660 -56.47 13.34 23.82
N GLU A 661 -55.45 13.04 23.01
CA GLU A 661 -55.55 12.99 21.54
C GLU A 661 -55.71 11.55 20.99
N ASN A 662 -55.56 10.51 21.84
CA ASN A 662 -55.81 9.13 21.45
C ASN A 662 -57.31 8.81 21.44
N ILE A 663 -57.89 8.72 20.25
CA ILE A 663 -59.29 8.31 20.02
C ILE A 663 -59.45 6.77 19.92
N MET A 664 -58.32 6.05 19.91
CA MET A 664 -58.24 4.59 19.82
C MET A 664 -57.34 4.08 20.95
N PHE A 665 -57.90 3.23 21.83
CA PHE A 665 -57.13 2.40 22.74
C PHE A 665 -56.89 1.05 22.05
N LEU A 666 -55.75 0.93 21.37
CA LEU A 666 -55.26 -0.37 20.92
C LEU A 666 -54.45 -0.98 22.06
N GLU A 667 -54.91 -2.13 22.57
CA GLU A 667 -54.09 -3.01 23.41
C GLU A 667 -52.98 -3.59 22.52
N LEU A 668 -51.86 -2.86 22.45
CA LEU A 668 -50.62 -3.40 21.92
C LEU A 668 -50.07 -4.39 22.95
N ASP A 669 -49.97 -5.64 22.54
CA ASP A 669 -49.42 -6.73 23.34
C ASP A 669 -47.90 -6.52 23.51
N MET A 670 -47.55 -5.71 24.52
CA MET A 670 -46.17 -5.32 24.81
C MET A 670 -45.46 -6.50 25.47
N THR A 671 -44.75 -7.31 24.69
CA THR A 671 -43.79 -8.27 25.22
C THR A 671 -42.83 -7.55 26.19
N PRO A 672 -42.69 -8.01 27.45
CA PRO A 672 -41.93 -7.27 28.44
C PRO A 672 -40.45 -7.15 28.06
N PRO A 673 -39.77 -6.04 28.40
CA PRO A 673 -38.37 -5.86 28.08
C PRO A 673 -37.53 -6.90 28.82
N ASN A 674 -36.59 -7.51 28.09
CA ASN A 674 -35.76 -8.60 28.59
C ASN A 674 -34.64 -8.05 29.49
N THR A 675 -34.96 -7.77 30.76
CA THR A 675 -34.01 -7.23 31.74
C THR A 675 -33.10 -8.34 32.30
N ALA A 676 -32.00 -8.62 31.60
CA ALA A 676 -30.88 -9.34 32.21
C ALA A 676 -30.17 -8.42 33.20
N SER A 677 -30.23 -8.77 34.49
CA SER A 677 -29.60 -8.02 35.58
C SER A 677 -28.07 -8.16 35.54
N LEU A 678 -27.36 -7.04 35.42
CA LEU A 678 -25.93 -6.97 35.71
C LEU A 678 -25.74 -6.52 37.16
N ASP A 679 -25.43 -7.45 38.06
CA ASP A 679 -25.13 -7.12 39.45
C ASP A 679 -23.88 -6.25 39.54
N ARG A 680 -24.00 -5.11 40.25
CA ARG A 680 -22.84 -4.39 40.78
C ARG A 680 -23.14 -3.89 42.19
N SER A 681 -22.47 -4.53 43.13
CA SER A 681 -22.52 -4.33 44.58
C SER A 681 -22.39 -2.88 45.06
N THR A 682 -23.22 -2.49 46.03
CA THR A 682 -22.81 -1.72 47.24
C THR A 682 -23.85 -1.86 48.36
N ASP A 683 -23.36 -2.32 49.51
CA ASP A 683 -23.85 -2.23 50.90
C ASP A 683 -25.12 -1.41 51.24
N SER A 684 -26.08 -2.02 51.94
CA SER A 684 -26.31 -1.78 53.40
C SER A 684 -27.62 -2.43 53.93
N GLU A 685 -27.48 -3.23 55.00
CA GLU A 685 -28.57 -3.66 55.91
C GLU A 685 -28.89 -2.56 56.96
N PRO A 686 -29.83 -2.73 57.94
CA PRO A 686 -30.82 -3.81 58.18
C PRO A 686 -32.27 -3.33 58.46
N ASN A 687 -33.25 -4.25 58.50
CA ASN A 687 -34.04 -4.51 59.73
C ASN A 687 -35.12 -5.62 59.60
N GLN A 688 -34.92 -6.69 60.38
CA GLN A 688 -35.88 -7.38 61.26
C GLN A 688 -37.27 -7.82 60.73
N SER A 689 -37.35 -9.13 60.38
CA SER A 689 -38.20 -10.20 60.96
C SER A 689 -39.38 -9.88 61.92
N PRO A 690 -40.36 -10.80 62.16
CA PRO A 690 -40.45 -12.24 61.80
C PRO A 690 -41.80 -12.58 61.08
N SER A 691 -42.36 -13.80 60.95
CA SER A 691 -42.23 -15.14 61.58
C SER A 691 -43.03 -16.22 60.82
N LEU A 692 -42.55 -17.49 60.80
CA LEU A 692 -43.29 -18.79 60.79
C LEU A 692 -44.36 -19.05 59.68
N ASP A 693 -44.56 -20.23 59.07
CA ASP A 693 -43.89 -21.56 59.05
C ASP A 693 -44.42 -22.33 57.79
N GLY A 694 -44.00 -23.55 57.40
CA GLY A 694 -42.97 -24.44 57.95
C GLY A 694 -42.96 -25.86 57.33
N SER A 695 -41.76 -26.39 57.07
CA SER A 695 -41.44 -27.85 56.98
C SER A 695 -41.83 -28.63 55.67
N PRO A 696 -41.23 -29.82 55.36
CA PRO A 696 -40.62 -30.05 54.03
C PRO A 696 -40.80 -31.46 53.39
N THR A 697 -40.05 -31.72 52.30
CA THR A 697 -39.69 -33.04 51.67
C THR A 697 -40.76 -33.75 50.82
N LYS A 698 -40.46 -34.55 49.77
CA LYS A 698 -39.24 -34.74 48.93
C LYS A 698 -39.62 -35.48 47.63
N GLU A 699 -38.74 -35.39 46.61
CA GLU A 699 -38.65 -36.28 45.42
C GLU A 699 -39.85 -36.29 44.43
N GLY A 700 -39.69 -36.42 43.11
CA GLY A 700 -38.48 -36.50 42.30
C GLY A 700 -38.84 -36.88 40.86
N GLY A 701 -38.90 -35.92 39.93
CA GLY A 701 -39.46 -36.13 38.58
C GLY A 701 -38.68 -35.41 37.47
N VAL A 702 -37.74 -36.13 36.85
CA VAL A 702 -36.96 -35.64 35.70
C VAL A 702 -37.83 -35.55 34.45
N ARG A 703 -37.82 -34.40 33.75
CA ARG A 703 -38.13 -34.37 32.31
C ARG A 703 -37.23 -33.41 31.53
N LYS A 704 -36.49 -33.99 30.58
CA LYS A 704 -35.67 -33.30 29.58
C LYS A 704 -36.57 -32.59 28.56
N SER A 705 -36.26 -31.34 28.24
CA SER A 705 -36.84 -30.63 27.11
C SER A 705 -36.39 -31.27 25.79
N ARG A 706 -37.34 -31.67 24.95
CA ARG A 706 -37.10 -32.04 23.54
C ARG A 706 -38.12 -31.34 22.64
N SER A 707 -37.65 -31.00 21.44
CA SER A 707 -38.32 -30.20 20.41
C SER A 707 -39.73 -30.64 20.05
N TRP A 708 -40.59 -29.66 19.76
CA TRP A 708 -41.76 -29.84 18.90
C TRP A 708 -41.71 -28.84 17.74
N CYS A 709 -41.44 -29.36 16.54
CA CYS A 709 -41.77 -28.72 15.28
C CYS A 709 -42.84 -29.58 14.61
N GLN A 710 -43.98 -29.01 14.24
CA GLN A 710 -44.91 -29.62 13.29
C GLN A 710 -45.43 -28.58 12.29
N THR A 711 -45.61 -29.06 11.08
CA THR A 711 -46.01 -28.33 9.86
C THR A 711 -47.50 -27.95 9.85
N PRO A 712 -47.89 -26.86 9.17
CA PRO A 712 -49.31 -26.55 8.95
C PRO A 712 -49.95 -27.52 7.94
N LYS A 713 -51.23 -27.86 8.16
CA LYS A 713 -52.08 -28.60 7.21
C LYS A 713 -53.26 -27.75 6.73
N SER A 714 -53.73 -28.07 5.54
CA SER A 714 -54.77 -27.40 4.76
C SER A 714 -56.19 -27.50 5.33
N ILE A 715 -57.00 -26.48 5.07
CA ILE A 715 -58.45 -26.44 5.32
C ILE A 715 -59.18 -27.25 4.23
N THR A 716 -60.20 -28.00 4.63
CA THR A 716 -61.09 -28.76 3.74
C THR A 716 -62.47 -28.12 3.60
N SER A 717 -63.06 -28.17 2.40
CA SER A 717 -64.52 -28.09 2.21
C SER A 717 -64.99 -29.17 1.21
N SER A 718 -66.29 -29.39 1.14
CA SER A 718 -66.89 -30.72 0.89
C SER A 718 -67.21 -31.09 -0.56
N SER A 719 -66.80 -32.31 -0.93
CA SER A 719 -67.44 -33.32 -1.79
C SER A 719 -68.61 -32.96 -2.73
N SER A 720 -68.47 -33.34 -4.01
CA SER A 720 -69.43 -34.23 -4.69
C SER A 720 -68.73 -35.02 -5.82
N ASN A 721 -69.12 -36.29 -6.01
CA ASN A 721 -68.51 -37.22 -6.98
C ASN A 721 -69.27 -37.21 -8.32
N VAL A 722 -68.55 -37.24 -9.45
CA VAL A 722 -68.87 -38.10 -10.61
C VAL A 722 -67.56 -38.53 -11.29
N SER A 723 -67.39 -39.83 -11.54
CA SER A 723 -66.25 -40.39 -12.29
C SER A 723 -66.57 -40.48 -13.78
N LEU A 724 -65.56 -40.25 -14.64
CA LEU A 724 -65.53 -40.76 -16.01
C LEU A 724 -64.10 -41.21 -16.36
N ALA A 725 -64.00 -42.35 -17.02
CA ALA A 725 -62.73 -43.04 -17.30
C ALA A 725 -62.08 -42.57 -18.62
N ALA A 726 -60.77 -42.80 -18.75
CA ALA A 726 -60.07 -42.74 -20.02
C ALA A 726 -59.06 -43.89 -20.12
N CYS A 727 -59.13 -44.65 -21.21
CA CYS A 727 -58.22 -45.76 -21.52
C CYS A 727 -57.29 -45.37 -22.70
N HIS A 728 -56.29 -46.23 -22.94
CA HIS A 728 -55.57 -46.45 -24.21
C HIS A 728 -54.56 -45.41 -24.74
N THR A 729 -53.28 -45.76 -24.52
CA THR A 729 -52.29 -46.13 -25.57
C THR A 729 -52.50 -45.65 -27.03
N ALA A 730 -51.50 -44.95 -27.58
CA ALA A 730 -50.96 -45.21 -28.92
C ALA A 730 -49.57 -44.59 -29.15
N THR A 731 -48.68 -45.34 -29.81
CA THR A 731 -47.42 -44.88 -30.42
C THR A 731 -47.64 -44.23 -31.79
N PRO A 732 -46.60 -43.64 -32.40
CA PRO A 732 -46.33 -43.97 -33.80
C PRO A 732 -44.88 -44.41 -34.06
N MET A 733 -44.72 -45.26 -35.09
CA MET A 733 -43.43 -45.78 -35.56
C MET A 733 -42.77 -44.90 -36.64
N THR A 734 -41.50 -45.19 -36.88
CA THR A 734 -40.66 -44.74 -38.00
C THR A 734 -41.12 -45.23 -39.37
N ALA A 735 -41.03 -44.33 -40.36
CA ALA A 735 -40.69 -44.55 -41.78
C ALA A 735 -40.23 -43.19 -42.34
N GLN A 736 -39.28 -43.06 -43.26
CA GLN A 736 -38.50 -44.06 -44.00
C GLN A 736 -37.09 -43.50 -44.28
#